data_AF-A0A7G9LD66-F1
#
_entry.id   AF-A0A7G9LD66-F1
#
_cell.length_a   1.000
_cell.length_b   1.000
_cell.length_c   1.000
_cell.angle_alpha   90.00
_cell.angle_beta   90.00
_cell.angle_gamma   90.00
#
_symmetry.space_group_name_H-M   'P 1'
#
loop_
_entity.id
_entity.type
_entity.pdbx_description
1 polymer ?
#
loop_
_entity_poly.entity_id
_entity_poly.type
_entity_poly.pdbx_seq_one_letter_code
_entity_poly.pdbx_strand_id
1 'polypeptide(L)'
;MMKKNILYLFLLFTVFSYAQESYYSDVDLNLTGLSLKDELATKIINTHTRFLSYDQVWDASKATDVNPENSNQVLLVYGWENGSDSDGTNDRERGINNNGGSVGQWNREHVYARSLGNPNLGDSGPGSDAHHLRPSDTQRNSSRSNEKFAEGSGVQSLRTNNGWYPGDEWKGDVARMMMYMYLRYGSRCLPSNIGIGDNSATPDDMIDLFLKWNAEDKVSDFEKQRNTYHENTSNLEAQGNRNPFIDNPRLATRIWGGPEAEDIWGIYSNTDTENPTVPTNVTATNITTFSVDVSWDASTDNVAVTSYDVFVDGVLNSNVTNTSTKIIGLDSNTSFAITVLAKDVANNESAQSAPINITTIEDIEAPTIPANIVISNETGTSFKASWSASTDNTAVTGYEVFVDGSFLATTTDITYTVTNLTISTTYNLQVLAKDAVNNKSNLSSGVNATTTDGSTTTANELFFSEYVEGSRNNKAVEIVNVTSADVDLSAYSIKRQKDGGEEGDEWEHPLLLSGTLIKGDVYVIINGSSDLQTLIDEANFVQPNSSATNFGAPINFNGDDPVGLFKNDILIDIIGVYNGGTANFAKDKTLRRKSGVSQPNTAFDLDNEWDVLPKDTVDDIGKHNSTLSVNSFLLDGFKIYPNPINTILTIQNSKNKTINKASIYTLLGKNIMNIKNPSKEINVAFLSKGIYILKLEVENKVHSIKIVKE
;
A
#
# COMPACT_ATOMS: atom_id res chain seq x y z
N MET A 1 41.41 76.94 41.63
CA MET A 1 40.03 76.44 41.38
C MET A 1 40.03 75.69 40.05
N MET A 2 40.14 74.36 40.07
CA MET A 2 39.92 73.53 38.88
C MET A 2 38.49 73.00 38.93
N LYS A 3 37.67 73.37 37.94
CA LYS A 3 36.33 72.81 37.74
C LYS A 3 36.48 71.42 37.11
N LYS A 4 36.03 70.38 37.82
CA LYS A 4 35.87 69.02 37.27
C LYS A 4 34.51 68.96 36.55
N ASN A 5 34.53 68.73 35.24
CA ASN A 5 33.34 68.34 34.49
C ASN A 5 33.19 66.82 34.61
N ILE A 6 32.12 66.38 35.29
CA ILE A 6 31.72 64.98 35.36
C ILE A 6 30.83 64.69 34.16
N LEU A 7 31.31 63.80 33.28
CA LEU A 7 30.56 63.27 32.14
C LEU A 7 29.74 62.07 32.67
N TYR A 8 28.40 62.18 32.67
CA TYR A 8 27.51 61.07 32.99
C TYR A 8 27.34 60.18 31.76
N LEU A 9 27.94 59.00 31.80
CA LEU A 9 27.72 57.93 30.82
C LEU A 9 26.45 57.18 31.24
N PHE A 10 25.33 57.43 30.56
CA PHE A 10 24.11 56.63 30.70
C PHE A 10 24.30 55.31 29.95
N LEU A 11 24.55 54.22 30.68
CA LEU A 11 24.44 52.86 30.16
C LEU A 11 22.94 52.50 30.13
N LEU A 12 22.32 52.50 28.96
CA LEU A 12 21.02 51.87 28.76
C LEU A 12 21.22 50.35 28.80
N PHE A 13 20.86 49.72 29.90
CA PHE A 13 20.61 48.27 29.93
C PHE A 13 19.21 48.02 29.38
N THR A 14 19.12 47.53 28.14
CA THR A 14 17.91 46.89 27.62
C THR A 14 17.80 45.52 28.26
N VAL A 15 16.89 45.37 29.23
CA VAL A 15 16.50 44.07 29.76
C VAL A 15 15.46 43.49 28.80
N PHE A 16 15.82 42.47 28.04
CA PHE A 16 14.85 41.68 27.29
C PHE A 16 14.18 40.71 28.28
N SER A 17 12.88 40.89 28.53
CA SER A 17 12.08 39.90 29.23
C SER A 17 11.66 38.84 28.21
N TYR A 18 12.33 37.70 28.22
CA TYR A 18 11.86 36.51 27.49
C TYR A 18 10.63 35.96 28.20
N ALA A 19 9.54 35.78 27.47
CA ALA A 19 8.27 35.32 28.01
C ALA A 19 7.58 34.41 26.99
N GLN A 20 6.86 33.42 27.51
CA GLN A 20 6.00 32.53 26.74
C GLN A 20 4.99 33.34 25.90
N GLU A 21 4.83 32.94 24.63
CA GLU A 21 3.78 33.47 23.75
C GLU A 21 2.39 33.19 24.35
N SER A 22 1.56 34.22 24.50
CA SER A 22 0.23 34.12 25.14
C SER A 22 -0.69 33.10 24.47
N TYR A 23 -0.47 32.86 23.17
CA TYR A 23 -1.17 31.85 22.40
C TYR A 23 -1.10 30.46 23.07
N TYR A 24 0.01 30.09 23.73
CA TYR A 24 0.21 28.78 24.35
C TYR A 24 -0.11 28.73 25.85
N SER A 25 -0.87 29.70 26.38
CA SER A 25 -1.17 29.79 27.82
C SER A 25 -1.99 28.61 28.39
N ASP A 26 -2.62 27.82 27.52
CA ASP A 26 -3.39 26.61 27.81
C ASP A 26 -2.65 25.31 27.50
N VAL A 27 -1.38 25.38 27.09
CA VAL A 27 -0.51 24.22 26.83
C VAL A 27 0.43 24.02 28.02
N ASP A 28 0.50 22.80 28.55
CA ASP A 28 1.51 22.46 29.57
C ASP A 28 2.89 22.26 28.92
N LEU A 29 3.64 23.35 28.87
CA LEU A 29 4.98 23.41 28.28
C LEU A 29 6.07 22.72 29.13
N ASN A 30 5.74 22.21 30.31
CA ASN A 30 6.67 21.38 31.10
C ASN A 30 6.72 19.95 30.61
N LEU A 31 5.72 19.51 29.83
CA LEU A 31 5.72 18.19 29.21
C LEU A 31 6.90 18.04 28.24
N THR A 32 7.19 16.79 27.90
CA THR A 32 8.20 16.36 26.91
C THR A 32 7.63 15.22 26.07
N GLY A 33 8.37 14.82 25.04
CA GLY A 33 8.01 13.64 24.25
C GLY A 33 6.65 13.77 23.56
N LEU A 34 5.97 12.63 23.40
CA LEU A 34 4.69 12.58 22.69
C LEU A 34 3.54 13.25 23.46
N SER A 35 3.62 13.36 24.79
CA SER A 35 2.62 14.10 25.56
C SER A 35 2.66 15.59 25.22
N LEU A 36 3.85 16.19 25.06
CA LEU A 36 3.96 17.57 24.58
C LEU A 36 3.48 17.69 23.13
N LYS A 37 3.80 16.70 22.28
CA LYS A 37 3.29 16.65 20.89
C LYS A 37 1.77 16.70 20.86
N ASP A 38 1.10 15.88 21.66
CA ASP A 38 -0.36 15.74 21.67
C ASP A 38 -1.06 17.02 22.14
N GLU A 39 -0.53 17.69 23.16
CA GLU A 39 -1.02 18.99 23.63
C GLU A 39 -0.88 20.07 22.54
N LEU A 40 0.29 20.16 21.90
CA LEU A 40 0.51 21.11 20.81
C LEU A 40 -0.36 20.80 19.58
N ALA A 41 -0.52 19.52 19.22
CA ALA A 41 -1.41 19.09 18.15
C ALA A 41 -2.86 19.50 18.44
N THR A 42 -3.35 19.22 19.66
CA THR A 42 -4.68 19.61 20.12
C THR A 42 -4.88 21.12 20.03
N LYS A 43 -3.88 21.89 20.49
CA LYS A 43 -3.89 23.36 20.41
C LYS A 43 -4.05 23.87 18.99
N ILE A 44 -3.21 23.41 18.06
CA ILE A 44 -3.24 23.90 16.67
C ILE A 44 -4.45 23.38 15.89
N ILE A 45 -4.98 22.20 16.23
CA ILE A 45 -6.21 21.68 15.63
C ILE A 45 -7.41 22.53 16.05
N ASN A 46 -7.55 22.80 17.35
CA ASN A 46 -8.69 23.55 17.90
C ASN A 46 -8.72 25.00 17.45
N THR A 47 -7.54 25.62 17.28
CA THR A 47 -7.43 27.02 16.85
C THR A 47 -7.45 27.20 15.34
N HIS A 48 -7.24 26.13 14.56
CA HIS A 48 -7.40 26.15 13.10
C HIS A 48 -8.88 26.20 12.74
N THR A 49 -9.45 27.40 12.80
CA THR A 49 -10.89 27.66 12.65
C THR A 49 -11.31 28.02 11.23
N ARG A 50 -10.36 28.34 10.34
CA ARG A 50 -10.63 28.66 8.94
C ARG A 50 -9.76 27.83 8.00
N PHE A 51 -10.40 26.99 7.19
CA PHE A 51 -9.76 26.24 6.12
C PHE A 51 -9.83 27.06 4.82
N LEU A 52 -8.69 27.46 4.29
CA LEU A 52 -8.63 28.21 3.05
C LEU A 52 -8.92 27.29 1.86
N SER A 53 -9.63 27.82 0.86
CA SER A 53 -9.62 27.23 -0.48
C SER A 53 -8.24 27.41 -1.11
N TYR A 54 -7.89 26.55 -2.07
CA TYR A 54 -6.60 26.64 -2.74
C TYR A 54 -6.35 28.03 -3.35
N ASP A 55 -7.39 28.67 -3.89
CA ASP A 55 -7.29 30.02 -4.47
C ASP A 55 -7.02 31.11 -3.42
N GLN A 56 -7.64 31.04 -2.24
CA GLN A 56 -7.39 32.00 -1.14
C GLN A 56 -5.95 31.99 -0.66
N VAL A 57 -5.20 30.91 -0.88
CA VAL A 57 -3.77 30.83 -0.54
C VAL A 57 -2.95 31.88 -1.30
N TRP A 58 -3.39 32.35 -2.49
CA TRP A 58 -2.72 33.46 -3.17
C TRP A 58 -2.69 34.71 -2.29
N ASP A 59 -3.84 35.08 -1.73
CA ASP A 59 -3.98 36.30 -0.95
C ASP A 59 -3.34 36.15 0.44
N ALA A 60 -3.40 34.95 1.03
CA ALA A 60 -2.61 34.63 2.21
C ALA A 60 -1.11 34.81 1.95
N SER A 61 -0.57 34.19 0.89
CA SER A 61 0.87 34.26 0.55
C SER A 61 1.32 35.69 0.27
N LYS A 62 0.48 36.51 -0.38
CA LYS A 62 0.76 37.94 -0.59
C LYS A 62 0.87 38.73 0.71
N ALA A 63 0.28 38.28 1.81
CA ALA A 63 0.39 38.93 3.11
C ALA A 63 1.50 38.33 3.99
N THR A 64 1.69 37.02 3.92
CA THR A 64 2.61 36.26 4.78
C THR A 64 4.04 36.23 4.26
N ASP A 65 4.24 36.32 2.95
CA ASP A 65 5.56 36.21 2.31
C ASP A 65 6.09 37.54 1.79
N VAL A 66 5.51 38.66 2.23
CA VAL A 66 5.96 40.01 1.85
C VAL A 66 7.44 40.17 2.18
N ASN A 67 8.21 40.68 1.21
CA ASN A 67 9.60 41.02 1.45
C ASN A 67 9.68 42.15 2.51
N PRO A 68 10.34 41.93 3.67
CA PRO A 68 10.45 42.93 4.73
C PRO A 68 11.11 44.24 4.28
N GLU A 69 11.96 44.18 3.25
CA GLU A 69 12.66 45.36 2.71
C GLU A 69 11.85 46.09 1.62
N ASN A 70 10.86 45.42 1.01
CA ASN A 70 10.04 45.98 -0.05
C ASN A 70 8.65 45.33 -0.11
N SER A 71 7.65 46.05 0.40
CA SER A 71 6.27 45.56 0.49
C SER A 71 5.58 45.31 -0.86
N ASN A 72 6.20 45.68 -1.99
CA ASN A 72 5.68 45.39 -3.33
C ASN A 72 6.17 44.04 -3.88
N GLN A 73 6.94 43.29 -3.09
CA GLN A 73 7.49 42.00 -3.46
C GLN A 73 7.14 40.92 -2.43
N VAL A 74 7.20 39.67 -2.87
CA VAL A 74 7.24 38.49 -2.00
C VAL A 74 8.61 37.84 -2.08
N LEU A 75 9.03 37.17 -1.00
CA LEU A 75 10.19 36.28 -1.03
C LEU A 75 9.81 34.93 -1.64
N LEU A 76 10.73 34.38 -2.42
CA LEU A 76 10.56 33.09 -3.09
C LEU A 76 11.37 32.01 -2.39
N VAL A 77 10.68 30.98 -1.88
CA VAL A 77 11.37 29.82 -1.32
C VAL A 77 12.29 29.19 -2.37
N TYR A 78 13.49 28.78 -1.95
CA TYR A 78 14.60 28.30 -2.79
C TYR A 78 15.34 29.38 -3.60
N GLY A 79 14.90 30.65 -3.63
CA GLY A 79 15.67 31.74 -4.24
C GLY A 79 16.82 32.19 -3.33
N TRP A 80 17.89 32.77 -3.90
CA TRP A 80 19.06 33.18 -3.09
C TRP A 80 19.76 34.45 -3.56
N GLU A 81 19.40 35.01 -4.71
CA GLU A 81 20.04 36.22 -5.25
C GLU A 81 19.03 37.32 -5.57
N ASN A 82 19.46 38.57 -5.51
CA ASN A 82 18.56 39.73 -5.54
C ASN A 82 18.34 40.25 -6.98
N GLY A 83 18.04 39.36 -7.94
CA GLY A 83 17.81 39.70 -9.35
C GLY A 83 19.01 40.36 -10.01
N SER A 84 20.22 39.89 -9.69
CA SER A 84 21.47 40.56 -10.07
C SER A 84 22.03 40.07 -11.41
N ASP A 85 21.50 38.95 -11.91
CA ASP A 85 21.90 38.34 -13.17
C ASP A 85 20.74 38.28 -14.20
N SER A 86 20.89 37.47 -15.25
CA SER A 86 19.86 37.26 -16.28
C SER A 86 19.00 36.01 -16.07
N ASP A 87 19.31 35.21 -15.04
CA ASP A 87 18.64 33.97 -14.67
C ASP A 87 17.58 34.24 -13.59
N GLY A 88 16.42 34.75 -14.01
CA GLY A 88 15.31 35.01 -13.10
C GLY A 88 14.74 33.78 -12.40
N THR A 89 15.27 32.57 -12.61
CA THR A 89 14.82 31.40 -11.84
C THR A 89 15.40 31.39 -10.44
N ASN A 90 16.54 32.05 -10.18
CA ASN A 90 17.24 32.04 -8.90
C ASN A 90 16.96 33.27 -8.01
N ASP A 91 16.20 34.23 -8.54
CA ASP A 91 15.71 35.41 -7.83
C ASP A 91 15.07 35.02 -6.48
N ARG A 92 15.50 35.71 -5.43
CA ARG A 92 15.00 35.61 -4.07
C ARG A 92 13.69 36.35 -3.86
N GLU A 93 13.35 37.28 -4.76
CA GLU A 93 12.12 38.06 -4.68
C GLU A 93 11.38 38.19 -6.02
N ARG A 94 10.08 38.44 -5.94
CA ARG A 94 9.24 38.71 -7.11
C ARG A 94 8.14 39.70 -6.77
N GLY A 95 7.71 40.48 -7.77
CA GLY A 95 6.57 41.39 -7.60
C GLY A 95 5.36 40.67 -7.01
N ILE A 96 4.72 41.27 -6.01
CA ILE A 96 3.61 40.69 -5.23
C ILE A 96 2.42 40.25 -6.10
N ASN A 97 2.21 40.92 -7.24
CA ASN A 97 1.15 40.60 -8.20
C ASN A 97 1.64 39.82 -9.43
N ASN A 98 2.92 39.46 -9.50
CA ASN A 98 3.48 38.66 -10.57
C ASN A 98 3.29 37.16 -10.28
N ASN A 99 2.08 36.78 -9.88
CA ASN A 99 1.72 35.43 -9.47
C ASN A 99 0.95 34.71 -10.60
N GLY A 100 1.17 33.41 -10.78
CA GLY A 100 0.53 32.64 -11.85
C GLY A 100 1.28 31.36 -12.20
N GLY A 101 1.16 30.90 -13.45
CA GLY A 101 1.82 29.67 -13.94
C GLY A 101 2.84 29.90 -15.05
N SER A 102 3.10 31.16 -15.44
CA SER A 102 4.01 31.48 -16.54
C SER A 102 5.45 31.63 -16.05
N VAL A 103 6.41 31.51 -16.99
CA VAL A 103 7.81 31.89 -16.77
C VAL A 103 7.89 33.33 -16.27
N GLY A 104 8.73 33.58 -15.27
CA GLY A 104 8.89 34.92 -14.69
C GLY A 104 7.82 35.28 -13.65
N GLN A 105 6.90 34.36 -13.33
CA GLN A 105 5.93 34.49 -12.25
C GLN A 105 6.30 33.59 -11.08
N TRP A 106 5.72 33.86 -9.91
CA TRP A 106 5.75 32.93 -8.79
C TRP A 106 4.46 32.11 -8.71
N ASN A 107 4.57 30.87 -8.27
CA ASN A 107 3.45 30.00 -7.94
C ASN A 107 3.50 29.50 -6.50
N ARG A 108 2.44 28.83 -6.06
CA ARG A 108 2.40 28.17 -4.76
C ARG A 108 3.18 26.86 -4.83
N GLU A 109 4.28 26.82 -4.11
CA GLU A 109 5.03 25.62 -3.84
C GLU A 109 4.38 24.85 -2.69
N HIS A 110 4.05 23.60 -2.97
CA HIS A 110 3.68 22.61 -1.95
C HIS A 110 4.97 22.07 -1.35
N VAL A 111 5.52 22.78 -0.36
CA VAL A 111 6.81 22.39 0.26
C VAL A 111 6.72 20.94 0.75
N TYR A 112 5.60 20.57 1.37
CA TYR A 112 5.18 19.17 1.47
C TYR A 112 4.47 18.76 0.17
N ALA A 113 5.13 17.98 -0.68
CA ALA A 113 4.60 17.62 -1.98
C ALA A 113 3.29 16.80 -1.85
N ARG A 114 2.23 17.22 -2.55
CA ARG A 114 0.90 16.61 -2.46
C ARG A 114 0.89 15.11 -2.70
N SER A 115 1.69 14.66 -3.67
CA SER A 115 1.79 13.25 -4.10
C SER A 115 2.47 12.35 -3.06
N LEU A 116 3.18 12.94 -2.10
CA LEU A 116 3.87 12.22 -1.02
C LEU A 116 3.04 12.20 0.28
N GLY A 117 1.84 12.77 0.28
CA GLY A 117 0.86 12.56 1.34
C GLY A 117 0.21 11.18 1.20
N ASN A 118 -0.12 10.53 2.33
CA ASN A 118 -0.83 9.25 2.32
C ASN A 118 -2.08 9.28 3.21
N PRO A 119 -3.30 9.52 2.66
CA PRO A 119 -3.60 9.71 1.24
C PRO A 119 -3.08 11.06 0.69
N ASN A 120 -3.00 11.17 -0.64
CA ASN A 120 -2.57 12.38 -1.37
C ASN A 120 -3.23 13.64 -0.79
N LEU A 121 -2.49 14.74 -0.62
CA LEU A 121 -3.00 15.92 0.10
C LEU A 121 -4.17 16.65 -0.58
N GLY A 122 -4.34 16.51 -1.90
CA GLY A 122 -5.42 17.19 -2.64
C GLY A 122 -5.23 18.71 -2.73
N ASP A 123 -6.31 19.45 -2.98
CA ASP A 123 -6.36 20.92 -3.06
C ASP A 123 -7.21 21.54 -1.93
N SER A 124 -7.43 20.78 -0.85
CA SER A 124 -8.20 21.19 0.31
C SER A 124 -7.59 20.61 1.59
N GLY A 125 -7.93 21.20 2.75
CA GLY A 125 -7.40 20.77 4.04
C GLY A 125 -5.87 20.85 4.05
N PRO A 126 -5.14 19.73 4.21
CA PRO A 126 -3.68 19.78 4.19
C PRO A 126 -3.10 20.26 2.86
N GLY A 127 -3.79 20.05 1.73
CA GLY A 127 -3.33 20.53 0.41
C GLY A 127 -3.51 22.02 0.19
N SER A 128 -4.28 22.71 1.05
CA SER A 128 -4.50 24.16 1.02
C SER A 128 -4.07 24.86 2.32
N ASP A 129 -3.32 24.17 3.19
CA ASP A 129 -2.79 24.77 4.43
C ASP A 129 -1.64 25.73 4.11
N ALA A 130 -1.87 27.02 4.31
CA ALA A 130 -0.95 28.11 4.05
C ALA A 130 0.29 28.09 4.95
N HIS A 131 0.34 27.29 6.03
CA HIS A 131 1.57 27.15 6.82
C HIS A 131 2.70 26.45 6.05
N HIS A 132 2.41 25.65 5.01
CA HIS A 132 3.43 24.97 4.20
C HIS A 132 3.43 25.39 2.71
N LEU A 133 2.47 26.21 2.28
CA LEU A 133 2.41 26.75 0.93
C LEU A 133 3.20 28.06 0.85
N ARG A 134 4.18 28.10 -0.05
CA ARG A 134 5.12 29.22 -0.18
C ARG A 134 5.18 29.73 -1.62
N PRO A 135 5.36 31.03 -1.89
CA PRO A 135 5.76 31.50 -3.20
C PRO A 135 7.09 30.88 -3.62
N SER A 136 7.17 30.34 -4.82
CA SER A 136 8.41 29.92 -5.49
C SER A 136 8.38 30.43 -6.93
N ASP A 137 9.54 30.66 -7.53
CA ASP A 137 9.60 30.82 -8.98
C ASP A 137 9.00 29.58 -9.67
N THR A 138 8.21 29.79 -10.73
CA THR A 138 7.46 28.71 -11.40
C THR A 138 8.38 27.64 -11.99
N GLN A 139 9.52 28.01 -12.54
CA GLN A 139 10.48 27.06 -13.11
C GLN A 139 11.24 26.35 -12.02
N ARG A 140 11.61 27.06 -10.95
CA ARG A 140 12.29 26.43 -9.80
C ARG A 140 11.39 25.41 -9.11
N ASN A 141 10.13 25.75 -8.86
CA ASN A 141 9.13 24.82 -8.34
C ASN A 141 9.00 23.60 -9.26
N SER A 142 8.85 23.83 -10.57
CA SER A 142 8.78 22.74 -11.55
C SER A 142 10.01 21.82 -11.51
N SER A 143 11.20 22.37 -11.26
CA SER A 143 12.45 21.61 -11.16
C SER A 143 12.57 20.83 -9.84
N ARG A 144 11.98 21.34 -8.74
CA ARG A 144 11.90 20.64 -7.47
C ARG A 144 11.00 19.41 -7.57
N SER A 145 9.92 19.48 -8.37
CA SER A 145 8.99 18.36 -8.58
C SER A 145 8.38 17.87 -7.24
N ASN A 146 8.39 16.57 -6.99
CA ASN A 146 8.07 15.95 -5.71
C ASN A 146 9.32 15.33 -5.06
N GLU A 147 10.52 15.84 -5.36
CA GLU A 147 11.75 15.29 -4.79
C GLU A 147 11.77 15.48 -3.27
N LYS A 148 12.19 14.44 -2.56
CA LYS A 148 12.32 14.46 -1.10
C LYS A 148 13.45 15.39 -0.70
N PHE A 149 13.30 16.09 0.42
CA PHE A 149 14.37 16.89 0.98
C PHE A 149 15.55 16.03 1.41
N ALA A 150 16.76 16.49 1.15
CA ALA A 150 17.98 15.79 1.50
C ALA A 150 19.07 16.75 1.95
N GLU A 151 19.98 16.23 2.77
CA GLU A 151 21.10 16.95 3.35
C GLU A 151 21.97 17.67 2.30
N GLY A 152 22.53 18.82 2.70
CA GLY A 152 23.41 19.60 1.86
C GLY A 152 23.83 20.93 2.47
N SER A 153 24.54 21.74 1.67
CA SER A 153 24.99 23.09 2.03
C SER A 153 24.96 24.01 0.81
N GLY A 154 25.02 25.32 1.05
CA GLY A 154 25.06 26.38 0.04
C GLY A 154 23.68 26.76 -0.48
N VAL A 155 23.60 27.04 -1.78
CA VAL A 155 22.32 27.32 -2.45
C VAL A 155 21.56 26.03 -2.73
N GLN A 156 20.29 26.16 -3.13
CA GLN A 156 19.46 25.01 -3.47
C GLN A 156 20.10 24.14 -4.57
N SER A 157 19.87 22.83 -4.54
CA SER A 157 20.35 21.92 -5.60
C SER A 157 19.72 20.53 -5.52
N LEU A 158 19.64 19.86 -6.67
CA LEU A 158 19.44 18.41 -6.73
C LEU A 158 20.70 17.69 -6.22
N ARG A 159 20.48 16.66 -5.41
CA ARG A 159 21.50 15.81 -4.80
C ARG A 159 21.55 14.45 -5.50
N THR A 160 22.67 13.76 -5.35
CA THR A 160 22.97 12.49 -6.05
C THR A 160 22.00 11.34 -5.76
N ASN A 161 21.18 11.45 -4.71
CA ASN A 161 20.20 10.43 -4.30
C ASN A 161 18.75 10.80 -4.71
N ASN A 162 18.58 11.62 -5.75
CA ASN A 162 17.29 12.25 -6.10
C ASN A 162 16.69 13.00 -4.89
N GLY A 163 17.57 13.66 -4.13
CA GLY A 163 17.19 14.50 -3.00
C GLY A 163 17.24 15.96 -3.38
N TRP A 164 16.37 16.79 -2.82
CA TRP A 164 16.38 18.23 -3.00
C TRP A 164 16.92 18.91 -1.77
N TYR A 165 17.94 19.74 -1.93
CA TYR A 165 18.39 20.61 -0.86
C TYR A 165 17.82 22.03 -1.08
N PRO A 166 17.12 22.63 -0.09
CA PRO A 166 16.40 23.88 -0.28
C PRO A 166 17.28 25.13 -0.24
N GLY A 167 18.54 25.02 0.19
CA GLY A 167 19.45 26.15 0.43
C GLY A 167 19.62 26.44 1.93
N ASP A 168 20.78 26.97 2.31
CA ASP A 168 21.13 27.24 3.72
C ASP A 168 20.17 28.25 4.38
N GLU A 169 19.61 29.18 3.60
CA GLU A 169 18.62 30.16 4.06
C GLU A 169 17.23 29.56 4.35
N TRP A 170 16.89 28.45 3.71
CA TRP A 170 15.52 27.92 3.71
C TRP A 170 15.38 26.59 4.47
N LYS A 171 16.49 26.01 4.94
CA LYS A 171 16.48 24.66 5.50
C LYS A 171 15.70 24.59 6.82
N GLY A 172 15.81 25.61 7.67
CA GLY A 172 15.06 25.75 8.91
C GLY A 172 13.58 25.97 8.64
N ASP A 173 13.25 26.87 7.72
CA ASP A 173 11.88 27.10 7.22
C ASP A 173 11.22 25.78 6.79
N VAL A 174 11.90 25.04 5.91
CA VAL A 174 11.42 23.75 5.41
C VAL A 174 11.20 22.77 6.54
N ALA A 175 12.17 22.62 7.44
CA ALA A 175 12.06 21.72 8.58
C ALA A 175 10.85 22.05 9.46
N ARG A 176 10.67 23.33 9.83
CA ARG A 176 9.55 23.77 10.68
C ARG A 176 8.20 23.61 10.00
N MET A 177 8.12 23.80 8.68
CA MET A 177 6.90 23.51 7.91
C MET A 177 6.59 22.00 7.91
N MET A 178 7.59 21.13 7.71
CA MET A 178 7.36 19.67 7.68
C MET A 178 6.96 19.15 9.07
N MET A 179 7.61 19.61 10.13
CA MET A 179 7.25 19.27 11.51
C MET A 179 5.84 19.74 11.87
N TYR A 180 5.44 20.95 11.43
CA TYR A 180 4.06 21.41 11.59
C TYR A 180 3.05 20.53 10.85
N MET A 181 3.32 20.19 9.59
CA MET A 181 2.42 19.34 8.80
C MET A 181 2.24 17.97 9.46
N TYR A 182 3.32 17.40 10.01
CA TYR A 182 3.26 16.16 10.75
C TYR A 182 2.49 16.30 12.07
N LEU A 183 2.75 17.38 12.84
CA LEU A 183 2.04 17.68 14.07
C LEU A 183 0.52 17.86 13.83
N ARG A 184 0.14 18.50 12.71
CA ARG A 184 -1.25 18.85 12.38
C ARG A 184 -2.04 17.73 11.70
N TYR A 185 -1.38 16.88 10.91
CA TYR A 185 -2.04 15.89 10.04
C TYR A 185 -1.57 14.45 10.26
N GLY A 186 -0.68 14.21 11.22
CA GLY A 186 -0.25 12.87 11.63
C GLY A 186 0.35 12.06 10.48
N SER A 187 0.00 10.76 10.43
CA SER A 187 0.55 9.80 9.46
C SER A 187 0.31 10.16 7.99
N ARG A 188 -0.64 11.07 7.70
CA ARG A 188 -0.83 11.58 6.33
C ARG A 188 0.38 12.40 5.84
N CYS A 189 1.08 13.04 6.77
CA CYS A 189 2.23 13.90 6.50
C CYS A 189 3.50 13.39 7.19
N LEU A 190 3.79 12.08 7.10
CA LEU A 190 5.00 11.49 7.70
C LEU A 190 6.28 12.20 7.22
N PRO A 191 7.20 12.57 8.12
CA PRO A 191 8.46 13.21 7.75
C PRO A 191 9.30 12.40 6.75
N SER A 192 9.33 11.08 6.90
CA SER A 192 10.04 10.15 6.01
C SER A 192 9.44 10.06 4.59
N ASN A 193 8.20 10.49 4.39
CA ASN A 193 7.61 10.56 3.05
C ASN A 193 8.20 11.71 2.24
N ILE A 194 8.64 12.79 2.89
CA ILE A 194 9.08 14.03 2.23
C ILE A 194 10.56 14.37 2.48
N GLY A 195 11.25 13.67 3.40
CA GLY A 195 12.67 13.84 3.67
C GLY A 195 13.44 12.52 3.62
N ILE A 196 14.75 12.62 3.40
CA ILE A 196 15.72 11.52 3.44
C ILE A 196 16.54 11.68 4.72
N GLY A 197 16.17 10.96 5.76
CA GLY A 197 16.83 10.94 7.07
C GLY A 197 16.55 9.66 7.84
N ASP A 198 17.16 9.52 9.01
CA ASP A 198 17.01 8.39 9.92
C ASP A 198 16.01 8.72 11.04
N ASN A 199 15.13 7.77 11.38
CA ASN A 199 14.15 7.87 12.47
C ASN A 199 14.43 6.90 13.62
N SER A 200 15.50 6.09 13.54
CA SER A 200 15.80 5.05 14.53
C SER A 200 16.10 5.57 15.93
N ALA A 201 16.56 6.83 16.03
CA ALA A 201 16.92 7.49 17.28
C ALA A 201 15.86 8.48 17.80
N THR A 202 14.72 8.60 17.12
CA THR A 202 13.67 9.56 17.45
C THR A 202 12.36 8.83 17.74
N PRO A 203 11.54 9.30 18.69
CA PRO A 203 10.20 8.75 18.85
C PRO A 203 9.31 9.10 17.65
N ASP A 204 8.29 8.27 17.37
CA ASP A 204 7.14 8.65 16.54
C ASP A 204 7.53 9.14 15.12
N ASP A 205 8.38 8.38 14.44
CA ASP A 205 8.71 8.51 13.01
C ASP A 205 9.24 9.87 12.51
N MET A 206 9.66 10.76 13.42
CA MET A 206 10.41 11.97 13.04
C MET A 206 11.75 11.59 12.40
N ILE A 207 12.28 12.41 11.49
CA ILE A 207 13.62 12.15 10.92
C ILE A 207 14.63 13.16 11.46
N ASP A 208 15.86 12.68 11.67
CA ASP A 208 17.00 13.46 12.14
C ASP A 208 17.27 14.71 11.29
N LEU A 209 17.05 14.63 9.97
CA LEU A 209 17.28 15.72 9.01
C LEU A 209 16.55 17.01 9.41
N PHE A 210 15.25 16.93 9.72
CA PHE A 210 14.48 18.13 10.05
C PHE A 210 14.81 18.68 11.43
N LEU A 211 15.13 17.81 12.39
CA LEU A 211 15.60 18.25 13.72
C LEU A 211 16.95 18.98 13.61
N LYS A 212 17.86 18.45 12.78
CA LYS A 212 19.14 19.07 12.46
C LYS A 212 18.96 20.44 11.82
N TRP A 213 18.19 20.54 10.73
CA TRP A 213 17.97 21.81 10.04
C TRP A 213 17.28 22.85 10.91
N ASN A 214 16.31 22.44 11.74
CA ASN A 214 15.67 23.31 12.72
C ASN A 214 16.65 23.93 13.73
N ALA A 215 17.73 23.22 14.07
CA ALA A 215 18.75 23.71 14.99
C ALA A 215 19.85 24.53 14.29
N GLU A 216 20.19 24.19 13.05
CA GLU A 216 21.23 24.88 12.28
C GLU A 216 20.79 26.24 11.75
N ASP A 217 19.51 26.37 11.38
CA ASP A 217 18.95 27.56 10.76
C ASP A 217 17.86 28.20 11.65
N LYS A 218 18.21 29.36 12.21
CA LYS A 218 17.41 30.08 13.20
C LYS A 218 16.14 30.63 12.58
N VAL A 219 15.12 30.83 13.41
CA VAL A 219 13.85 31.42 12.97
C VAL A 219 14.09 32.84 12.51
N SER A 220 13.71 33.10 11.26
CA SER A 220 13.81 34.43 10.67
C SER A 220 12.61 35.30 11.09
N ASP A 221 12.76 36.63 11.04
CA ASP A 221 11.63 37.54 11.25
C ASP A 221 10.54 37.38 10.17
N PHE A 222 10.96 36.91 8.99
CA PHE A 222 10.09 36.56 7.89
C PHE A 222 9.15 35.38 8.25
N GLU A 223 9.63 34.35 8.94
CA GLU A 223 8.76 33.26 9.42
C GLU A 223 7.80 33.73 10.53
N LYS A 224 8.28 34.55 11.48
CA LYS A 224 7.45 35.07 12.58
C LYS A 224 6.27 35.90 12.07
N GLN A 225 6.46 36.63 10.97
CA GLN A 225 5.39 37.38 10.30
C GLN A 225 4.23 36.46 9.89
N ARG A 226 4.51 35.24 9.40
CA ARG A 226 3.48 34.28 9.00
C ARG A 226 2.62 33.84 10.18
N ASN A 227 3.27 33.45 11.28
CA ASN A 227 2.57 33.04 12.49
C ASN A 227 1.66 34.14 13.03
N THR A 228 2.18 35.37 13.09
CA THR A 228 1.42 36.54 13.52
C THR A 228 0.20 36.79 12.63
N TYR A 229 0.36 36.64 11.30
CA TYR A 229 -0.75 36.80 10.37
C TYR A 229 -1.81 35.71 10.55
N HIS A 230 -1.41 34.44 10.60
CA HIS A 230 -2.32 33.31 10.64
C HIS A 230 -3.04 33.14 11.97
N GLU A 231 -2.49 33.59 13.10
CA GLU A 231 -3.20 33.63 14.38
C GLU A 231 -4.38 34.62 14.35
N ASN A 232 -4.15 35.80 13.75
CA ASN A 232 -5.12 36.88 13.82
C ASN A 232 -6.30 36.66 12.87
N THR A 233 -7.37 36.04 13.39
CA THR A 233 -8.61 35.73 12.65
C THR A 233 -9.37 36.94 12.12
N SER A 234 -8.96 38.17 12.50
CA SER A 234 -9.45 39.42 11.88
C SER A 234 -8.92 39.60 10.45
N ASN A 235 -7.78 38.97 10.12
CA ASN A 235 -7.31 38.88 8.74
C ASN A 235 -8.21 37.89 7.99
N LEU A 236 -8.61 38.24 6.76
CA LEU A 236 -9.55 37.44 5.97
C LEU A 236 -9.02 36.03 5.70
N GLU A 237 -7.72 35.89 5.41
CA GLU A 237 -7.11 34.61 5.03
C GLU A 237 -6.19 34.03 6.11
N ALA A 238 -6.40 34.43 7.37
CA ALA A 238 -5.81 33.76 8.53
C ALA A 238 -6.51 32.43 8.81
N GLN A 239 -5.76 31.41 9.24
CA GLN A 239 -6.28 30.08 9.56
C GLN A 239 -6.70 29.92 11.04
N GLY A 240 -6.23 30.82 11.90
CA GLY A 240 -6.48 30.88 13.34
C GLY A 240 -5.43 30.19 14.21
N ASN A 241 -4.56 29.36 13.61
CA ASN A 241 -3.51 28.65 14.32
C ASN A 241 -2.10 29.12 13.93
N ARG A 242 -1.14 28.83 14.81
CA ARG A 242 0.30 29.11 14.62
C ARG A 242 1.07 27.81 14.35
N ASN A 243 2.26 27.93 13.75
CA ASN A 243 3.25 26.87 13.70
C ASN A 243 4.13 26.95 14.98
N PRO A 244 4.03 25.97 15.92
CA PRO A 244 4.76 26.05 17.19
C PRO A 244 6.27 26.08 17.03
N PHE A 245 6.81 25.44 15.99
CA PHE A 245 8.24 25.35 15.78
C PHE A 245 8.85 26.65 15.25
N ILE A 246 8.03 27.56 14.69
CA ILE A 246 8.45 28.93 14.39
C ILE A 246 8.43 29.78 15.67
N ASP A 247 7.42 29.62 16.52
CA ASP A 247 7.36 30.43 17.76
C ASP A 247 8.43 30.03 18.78
N ASN A 248 8.77 28.73 18.85
CA ASN A 248 9.92 28.24 19.60
C ASN A 248 10.48 26.91 19.04
N PRO A 249 11.60 26.94 18.29
CA PRO A 249 12.26 25.75 17.73
C PRO A 249 12.63 24.68 18.76
N ARG A 250 12.94 25.07 20.00
CA ARG A 250 13.24 24.16 21.12
C ARG A 250 12.12 23.15 21.38
N LEU A 251 10.87 23.46 21.03
CA LEU A 251 9.76 22.50 21.16
C LEU A 251 10.01 21.22 20.35
N ALA A 252 10.64 21.31 19.17
CA ALA A 252 10.99 20.11 18.40
C ALA A 252 12.00 19.24 19.15
N THR A 253 13.04 19.85 19.72
CA THR A 253 14.03 19.14 20.56
C THR A 253 13.37 18.49 21.78
N ARG A 254 12.41 19.17 22.41
CA ARG A 254 11.68 18.67 23.59
C ARG A 254 10.74 17.50 23.29
N ILE A 255 10.23 17.42 22.05
CA ILE A 255 9.33 16.34 21.60
C ILE A 255 10.13 15.14 21.08
N TRP A 256 11.04 15.37 20.14
CA TRP A 256 11.68 14.31 19.36
C TRP A 256 13.18 14.12 19.64
N GLY A 257 13.79 14.99 20.46
CA GLY A 257 15.23 15.00 20.68
C GLY A 257 16.00 15.66 19.53
N GLY A 258 17.22 15.18 19.27
CA GLY A 258 18.11 15.74 18.26
C GLY A 258 18.96 16.93 18.78
N PRO A 259 19.64 17.66 17.88
CA PRO A 259 20.45 18.81 18.27
C PRO A 259 19.64 19.89 18.99
N GLU A 260 20.30 20.61 19.90
CA GLU A 260 19.68 21.71 20.63
C GLU A 260 19.37 22.87 19.68
N ALA A 261 18.09 23.07 19.36
CA ALA A 261 17.60 24.23 18.61
C ALA A 261 17.68 25.54 19.41
N GLU A 262 17.21 26.66 18.90
CA GLU A 262 17.12 27.89 19.71
C GLU A 262 15.87 27.90 20.60
N ASP A 263 15.98 28.46 21.80
CA ASP A 263 14.85 28.69 22.71
C ASP A 263 14.49 30.18 22.71
N ILE A 264 13.47 30.54 21.92
CA ILE A 264 13.06 31.94 21.74
C ILE A 264 12.39 32.50 23.01
N TRP A 265 11.74 31.64 23.80
CA TRP A 265 11.00 32.05 25.00
C TRP A 265 11.86 32.09 26.26
N GLY A 266 13.08 31.54 26.22
CA GLY A 266 14.01 31.51 27.35
C GLY A 266 13.52 30.65 28.54
N ILE A 267 12.49 29.82 28.35
CA ILE A 267 11.89 29.00 29.41
C ILE A 267 12.58 27.63 29.57
N TYR A 268 13.39 27.24 28.58
CA TYR A 268 14.15 25.99 28.54
C TYR A 268 15.66 26.22 28.58
N SER A 269 16.09 27.44 28.29
CA SER A 269 17.49 27.87 28.27
C SER A 269 17.80 28.75 29.48
N ASN A 270 17.69 28.19 30.67
CA ASN A 270 18.44 28.72 31.81
C ASN A 270 19.92 28.29 31.66
N THR A 271 20.84 28.96 32.37
CA THR A 271 22.26 28.57 32.43
C THR A 271 22.47 27.31 33.27
N ASP A 272 21.46 26.46 33.35
CA ASP A 272 21.50 25.27 34.17
C ASP A 272 22.42 24.25 33.51
N THR A 273 23.34 23.76 34.34
CA THR A 273 24.37 22.80 33.94
C THR A 273 24.49 21.70 34.99
N GLU A 274 23.62 21.74 36.00
CA GLU A 274 23.56 20.71 37.01
C GLU A 274 22.70 19.57 36.46
N ASN A 275 23.18 18.34 36.58
CA ASN A 275 22.39 17.19 36.15
C ASN A 275 21.43 16.81 37.27
N PRO A 276 20.22 16.32 36.95
CA PRO A 276 19.35 15.68 37.93
C PRO A 276 20.04 14.56 38.71
N THR A 277 19.50 14.24 39.88
CA THR A 277 19.88 13.00 40.58
C THR A 277 19.47 11.77 39.75
N VAL A 278 20.21 10.67 39.89
CA VAL A 278 19.85 9.38 39.26
C VAL A 278 18.54 8.85 39.86
N PRO A 279 17.59 8.34 39.05
CA PRO A 279 16.40 7.65 39.57
C PRO A 279 16.78 6.48 40.48
N THR A 280 16.10 6.35 41.62
CA THR A 280 16.34 5.28 42.59
C THR A 280 15.07 4.45 42.81
N ASN A 281 15.21 3.31 43.49
CA ASN A 281 14.09 2.40 43.78
C ASN A 281 13.28 2.02 42.53
N VAL A 282 13.98 1.78 41.41
CA VAL A 282 13.34 1.25 40.20
C VAL A 282 12.79 -0.13 40.51
N THR A 283 11.50 -0.32 40.28
CA THR A 283 10.77 -1.56 40.55
C THR A 283 9.92 -1.96 39.36
N ALA A 284 9.74 -3.26 39.17
CA ALA A 284 8.83 -3.82 38.18
C ALA A 284 7.71 -4.61 38.86
N THR A 285 6.49 -4.46 38.35
CA THR A 285 5.27 -5.14 38.82
C THR A 285 4.40 -5.53 37.63
N ASN A 286 3.34 -6.31 37.87
CA ASN A 286 2.41 -6.74 36.83
C ASN A 286 3.09 -7.32 35.57
N ILE A 287 4.14 -8.11 35.79
CA ILE A 287 4.84 -8.79 34.69
C ILE A 287 3.87 -9.77 34.04
N THR A 288 3.64 -9.61 32.75
CA THR A 288 2.79 -10.45 31.91
C THR A 288 3.64 -11.13 30.84
N THR A 289 2.98 -11.80 29.90
CA THR A 289 3.63 -12.43 28.74
C THR A 289 4.30 -11.43 27.81
N PHE A 290 3.74 -10.21 27.65
CA PHE A 290 4.23 -9.20 26.68
C PHE A 290 4.38 -7.79 27.26
N SER A 291 4.24 -7.62 28.58
CA SER A 291 4.29 -6.29 29.21
C SER A 291 4.69 -6.33 30.68
N VAL A 292 5.15 -5.20 31.18
CA VAL A 292 5.52 -4.98 32.59
C VAL A 292 5.27 -3.52 32.99
N ASP A 293 4.82 -3.30 34.22
CA ASP A 293 4.70 -1.96 34.80
C ASP A 293 5.97 -1.63 35.58
N VAL A 294 6.59 -0.49 35.30
CA VAL A 294 7.84 -0.03 35.91
C VAL A 294 7.59 1.28 36.64
N SER A 295 8.13 1.43 37.85
CA SER A 295 8.06 2.65 38.64
C SER A 295 9.37 2.94 39.36
N TRP A 296 9.60 4.18 39.74
CA TRP A 296 10.80 4.64 40.46
C TRP A 296 10.47 5.82 41.38
N ASP A 297 11.43 6.18 42.23
CA ASP A 297 11.33 7.41 43.03
C ASP A 297 11.70 8.64 42.20
N ALA A 298 10.98 9.74 42.43
CA ALA A 298 11.24 11.01 41.77
C ALA A 298 12.67 11.48 42.02
N SER A 299 13.35 11.85 40.94
CA SER A 299 14.64 12.54 40.99
C SER A 299 14.45 14.00 41.37
N THR A 300 15.50 14.61 41.91
CA THR A 300 15.56 16.04 42.23
C THR A 300 16.58 16.74 41.36
N ASP A 301 16.35 18.02 41.15
CA ASP A 301 17.22 18.90 40.40
C ASP A 301 17.14 20.32 41.02
N ASN A 302 18.12 21.19 40.73
CA ASN A 302 18.19 22.55 41.27
C ASN A 302 17.09 23.47 40.71
N VAL A 303 16.57 23.18 39.51
CA VAL A 303 15.47 23.91 38.89
C VAL A 303 14.23 23.02 38.80
N ALA A 304 14.28 21.95 38.01
CA ALA A 304 13.18 21.00 37.88
C ALA A 304 13.59 19.78 37.05
N VAL A 305 13.22 18.58 37.52
CA VAL A 305 13.17 17.38 36.67
C VAL A 305 11.90 17.44 35.84
N THR A 306 12.02 17.31 34.52
CA THR A 306 10.88 17.41 33.60
C THR A 306 10.48 16.06 33.01
N SER A 307 11.41 15.12 32.90
CA SER A 307 11.12 13.82 32.27
C SER A 307 12.10 12.71 32.68
N TYR A 308 11.77 11.49 32.25
CA TYR A 308 12.57 10.29 32.44
C TYR A 308 12.63 9.49 31.15
N ASP A 309 13.82 9.07 30.76
CA ASP A 309 14.03 8.11 29.68
C ASP A 309 14.12 6.71 30.28
N VAL A 310 13.28 5.80 29.79
CA VAL A 310 13.20 4.40 30.20
C VAL A 310 13.79 3.54 29.09
N PHE A 311 14.74 2.69 29.42
CA PHE A 311 15.46 1.83 28.48
C PHE A 311 15.18 0.35 28.76
N VAL A 312 15.09 -0.44 27.70
CA VAL A 312 15.01 -1.91 27.72
C VAL A 312 16.23 -2.44 26.97
N ASP A 313 17.06 -3.23 27.65
CA ASP A 313 18.34 -3.75 27.14
C ASP A 313 19.26 -2.67 26.56
N GLY A 314 19.24 -1.48 27.19
CA GLY A 314 20.03 -0.32 26.78
C GLY A 314 19.47 0.47 25.60
N VAL A 315 18.34 0.04 25.01
CA VAL A 315 17.62 0.77 23.95
C VAL A 315 16.53 1.63 24.57
N LEU A 316 16.42 2.90 24.16
CA LEU A 316 15.37 3.81 24.64
C LEU A 316 14.00 3.24 24.25
N ASN A 317 13.17 2.96 25.25
CA ASN A 317 11.82 2.44 25.07
C ASN A 317 10.77 3.55 25.15
N SER A 318 10.89 4.46 26.12
CA SER A 318 9.94 5.58 26.29
C SER A 318 10.56 6.77 27.00
N ASN A 319 10.04 7.97 26.73
CA ASN A 319 10.25 9.18 27.53
C ASN A 319 8.92 9.51 28.23
N VAL A 320 8.94 9.67 29.56
CA VAL A 320 7.74 9.94 30.36
C VAL A 320 7.98 11.04 31.39
N THR A 321 6.92 11.77 31.73
CA THR A 321 6.98 12.83 32.77
C THR A 321 6.62 12.31 34.16
N ASN A 322 5.92 11.17 34.23
CA ASN A 322 5.57 10.48 35.46
C ASN A 322 6.72 9.61 35.97
N THR A 323 6.65 9.20 37.23
CA THR A 323 7.63 8.26 37.82
C THR A 323 7.24 6.79 37.66
N SER A 324 6.45 6.50 36.63
CA SER A 324 6.03 5.16 36.27
C SER A 324 5.61 5.08 34.81
N THR A 325 5.82 3.93 34.17
CA THR A 325 5.36 3.63 32.82
C THR A 325 5.02 2.14 32.66
N LYS A 326 4.22 1.82 31.64
CA LYS A 326 3.99 0.44 31.22
C LYS A 326 4.77 0.16 29.94
N ILE A 327 5.64 -0.84 29.99
CA ILE A 327 6.39 -1.34 28.83
C ILE A 327 5.56 -2.46 28.21
N ILE A 328 5.32 -2.39 26.90
CA ILE A 328 4.52 -3.36 26.12
C ILE A 328 5.35 -3.90 24.94
N GLY A 329 4.88 -4.98 24.31
CA GLY A 329 5.53 -5.55 23.12
C GLY A 329 6.83 -6.29 23.41
N LEU A 330 6.99 -6.80 24.63
CA LEU A 330 8.14 -7.63 25.02
C LEU A 330 7.97 -9.06 24.53
N ASP A 331 9.06 -9.74 24.18
CA ASP A 331 9.03 -11.18 23.88
C ASP A 331 8.70 -12.00 25.13
N SER A 332 8.00 -13.13 24.96
CA SER A 332 7.64 -14.03 26.07
C SER A 332 8.83 -14.84 26.57
N ASN A 333 8.77 -15.30 27.83
CA ASN A 333 9.82 -16.08 28.49
C ASN A 333 11.24 -15.51 28.31
N THR A 334 11.36 -14.18 28.22
CA THR A 334 12.61 -13.49 27.86
C THR A 334 13.02 -12.57 28.98
N SER A 335 14.31 -12.59 29.32
CA SER A 335 14.87 -11.72 30.35
C SER A 335 15.25 -10.36 29.76
N PHE A 336 14.82 -9.28 30.41
CA PHE A 336 15.11 -7.91 30.00
C PHE A 336 15.77 -7.12 31.14
N ALA A 337 16.73 -6.27 30.80
CA ALA A 337 17.33 -5.29 31.71
C ALA A 337 16.68 -3.91 31.53
N ILE A 338 16.09 -3.36 32.59
CA ILE A 338 15.42 -2.05 32.57
C ILE A 338 16.23 -1.04 33.36
N THR A 339 16.50 0.12 32.76
CA THR A 339 17.16 1.26 33.40
C THR A 339 16.39 2.55 33.12
N VAL A 340 16.49 3.51 34.04
CA VAL A 340 15.84 4.82 33.91
C VAL A 340 16.86 5.93 34.18
N LEU A 341 16.83 7.01 33.41
CA LEU A 341 17.54 8.25 33.74
C LEU A 341 16.54 9.42 33.79
N ALA A 342 16.93 10.50 34.45
CA ALA A 342 16.12 11.72 34.58
C ALA A 342 16.69 12.85 33.72
N LYS A 343 15.81 13.71 33.21
CA LYS A 343 16.16 14.94 32.48
C LYS A 343 15.55 16.16 33.15
N ASP A 344 16.32 17.24 33.22
CA ASP A 344 15.84 18.53 33.73
C ASP A 344 15.14 19.37 32.63
N VAL A 345 14.91 20.65 32.91
CA VAL A 345 14.33 21.61 31.96
C VAL A 345 15.29 22.01 30.84
N ALA A 346 16.60 21.95 31.09
CA ALA A 346 17.71 22.28 30.18
C ALA A 346 18.23 21.07 29.37
N ASN A 347 17.57 19.91 29.49
CA ASN A 347 18.00 18.61 28.95
C ASN A 347 19.32 18.07 29.53
N ASN A 348 19.78 18.52 30.70
CA ASN A 348 20.84 17.82 31.41
C ASN A 348 20.34 16.44 31.85
N GLU A 349 21.17 15.41 31.64
CA GLU A 349 20.81 14.02 31.89
C GLU A 349 21.53 13.48 33.13
N SER A 350 20.81 12.80 34.01
CA SER A 350 21.45 12.00 35.04
C SER A 350 22.09 10.74 34.45
N ALA A 351 22.98 10.07 35.20
CA ALA A 351 23.37 8.72 34.84
C ALA A 351 22.16 7.78 34.89
N GLN A 352 22.18 6.70 34.10
CA GLN A 352 21.17 5.65 34.21
C GLN A 352 21.19 5.00 35.60
N SER A 353 20.01 4.61 36.08
CA SER A 353 19.85 3.81 37.29
C SER A 353 20.60 2.48 37.19
N ALA A 354 20.79 1.80 38.32
CA ALA A 354 21.17 0.39 38.29
C ALA A 354 20.09 -0.41 37.53
N PRO A 355 20.47 -1.41 36.70
CA PRO A 355 19.50 -2.20 35.96
C PRO A 355 18.71 -3.11 36.89
N ILE A 356 17.40 -3.17 36.69
CA ILE A 356 16.58 -4.27 37.21
C ILE A 356 16.38 -5.29 36.10
N ASN A 357 16.57 -6.58 36.43
CA ASN A 357 16.33 -7.66 35.49
C ASN A 357 14.95 -8.27 35.76
N ILE A 358 14.12 -8.36 34.73
CA ILE A 358 12.83 -9.03 34.78
C ILE A 358 12.82 -10.19 33.79
N THR A 359 11.85 -11.09 33.90
CA THR A 359 11.60 -12.12 32.88
C THR A 359 10.10 -12.19 32.67
N THR A 360 9.67 -12.01 31.42
CA THR A 360 8.26 -12.10 31.04
C THR A 360 7.72 -13.50 31.27
N ILE A 361 6.40 -13.61 31.41
CA ILE A 361 5.74 -14.92 31.54
C ILE A 361 5.85 -15.66 30.19
N GLU A 362 5.97 -16.98 30.23
CA GLU A 362 5.94 -17.81 29.01
C GLU A 362 4.54 -17.83 28.40
N ASP A 363 4.49 -17.66 27.09
CA ASP A 363 3.25 -17.85 26.34
C ASP A 363 3.00 -19.34 26.12
N ILE A 364 1.87 -19.84 26.61
CA ILE A 364 1.48 -21.25 26.55
C ILE A 364 0.15 -21.45 25.81
N GLU A 365 -0.45 -20.36 25.34
CA GLU A 365 -1.71 -20.42 24.60
C GLU A 365 -1.40 -20.79 23.15
N ALA A 366 -2.03 -21.85 22.66
CA ALA A 366 -1.87 -22.23 21.27
C ALA A 366 -2.91 -21.51 20.39
N PRO A 367 -2.60 -21.26 19.11
CA PRO A 367 -3.57 -20.70 18.17
C PRO A 367 -4.85 -21.52 18.05
N THR A 368 -5.91 -20.88 17.58
CA THR A 368 -7.14 -21.57 17.20
C THR A 368 -6.91 -22.53 16.03
N ILE A 369 -7.62 -23.67 16.06
CA ILE A 369 -7.51 -24.71 15.04
C ILE A 369 -7.98 -24.14 13.69
N PRO A 370 -7.23 -24.33 12.58
CA PRO A 370 -7.67 -23.93 11.25
C PRO A 370 -9.04 -24.50 10.89
N ALA A 371 -9.95 -23.64 10.43
CA ALA A 371 -11.34 -23.97 10.11
C ALA A 371 -11.67 -23.70 8.64
N ASN A 372 -12.85 -24.14 8.19
CA ASN A 372 -13.36 -23.94 6.82
C ASN A 372 -12.36 -24.36 5.74
N ILE A 373 -11.77 -25.55 5.90
CA ILE A 373 -10.87 -26.10 4.91
C ILE A 373 -11.67 -26.44 3.64
N VAL A 374 -11.31 -25.81 2.53
CA VAL A 374 -11.89 -26.03 1.20
C VAL A 374 -10.84 -26.65 0.30
N ILE A 375 -11.24 -27.67 -0.46
CA ILE A 375 -10.43 -28.27 -1.51
C ILE A 375 -10.92 -27.73 -2.86
N SER A 376 -10.00 -27.32 -3.72
CA SER A 376 -10.28 -26.84 -5.07
C SER A 376 -9.16 -27.23 -6.03
N ASN A 377 -9.35 -26.95 -7.32
CA ASN A 377 -8.36 -27.17 -8.36
C ASN A 377 -7.80 -28.61 -8.37
N GLU A 378 -8.65 -29.60 -8.12
CA GLU A 378 -8.27 -31.01 -8.18
C GLU A 378 -7.90 -31.40 -9.61
N THR A 379 -6.66 -31.85 -9.77
CA THR A 379 -6.16 -32.45 -11.00
C THR A 379 -5.88 -33.92 -10.77
N GLY A 380 -5.33 -34.60 -11.78
CA GLY A 380 -4.85 -35.96 -11.60
C GLY A 380 -3.69 -36.07 -10.59
N THR A 381 -2.96 -34.99 -10.30
CA THR A 381 -1.73 -35.07 -9.48
C THR A 381 -1.60 -33.96 -8.45
N SER A 382 -2.65 -33.16 -8.24
CA SER A 382 -2.64 -32.04 -7.31
C SER A 382 -4.03 -31.66 -6.86
N PHE A 383 -4.11 -30.90 -5.78
CA PHE A 383 -5.26 -30.07 -5.41
C PHE A 383 -4.77 -28.87 -4.61
N LYS A 384 -5.55 -27.80 -4.55
CA LYS A 384 -5.31 -26.66 -3.67
C LYS A 384 -6.19 -26.78 -2.44
N ALA A 385 -5.64 -26.41 -1.30
CA ALA A 385 -6.37 -26.25 -0.06
C ALA A 385 -6.36 -24.79 0.38
N SER A 386 -7.47 -24.31 0.90
CA SER A 386 -7.59 -23.01 1.57
C SER A 386 -8.31 -23.19 2.91
N TRP A 387 -8.08 -22.28 3.85
CA TRP A 387 -8.73 -22.28 5.17
C TRP A 387 -8.89 -20.87 5.71
N SER A 388 -9.72 -20.70 6.74
CA SER A 388 -9.84 -19.43 7.45
C SER A 388 -8.63 -19.17 8.34
N ALA A 389 -8.26 -17.89 8.48
CA ALA A 389 -7.19 -17.46 9.37
C ALA A 389 -7.47 -17.90 10.82
N SER A 390 -6.43 -18.36 11.49
CA SER A 390 -6.46 -18.70 12.91
C SER A 390 -6.18 -17.43 13.72
N THR A 391 -6.58 -17.45 14.98
CA THR A 391 -6.38 -16.35 15.94
C THR A 391 -5.59 -16.86 17.12
N ASP A 392 -4.85 -15.96 17.75
CA ASP A 392 -4.02 -16.24 18.91
C ASP A 392 -3.94 -15.00 19.82
N ASN A 393 -3.48 -15.14 21.06
CA ASN A 393 -3.30 -14.00 21.97
C ASN A 393 -2.12 -13.09 21.55
N THR A 394 -1.23 -13.59 20.67
CA THR A 394 -0.15 -12.84 20.03
C THR A 394 -0.39 -12.66 18.53
N ALA A 395 0.07 -13.63 17.75
CA ALA A 395 0.08 -13.63 16.31
C ALA A 395 0.30 -15.07 15.83
N VAL A 396 -0.49 -15.49 14.84
CA VAL A 396 -0.26 -16.73 14.11
C VAL A 396 0.85 -16.48 13.09
N THR A 397 1.96 -17.19 13.21
CA THR A 397 3.13 -17.03 12.32
C THR A 397 3.20 -18.07 11.21
N GLY A 398 2.34 -19.09 11.24
CA GLY A 398 2.15 -19.97 10.11
C GLY A 398 1.32 -21.22 10.40
N TYR A 399 1.36 -22.12 9.43
CA TYR A 399 0.59 -23.35 9.40
C TYR A 399 1.47 -24.53 9.03
N GLU A 400 1.13 -25.72 9.55
CA GLU A 400 1.70 -26.98 9.13
C GLU A 400 0.61 -27.81 8.44
N VAL A 401 0.91 -28.27 7.22
CA VAL A 401 -0.01 -29.02 6.35
C VAL A 401 0.35 -30.49 6.39
N PHE A 402 -0.66 -31.34 6.56
CA PHE A 402 -0.53 -32.79 6.66
C PHE A 402 -1.41 -33.47 5.61
N VAL A 403 -0.89 -34.53 5.00
CA VAL A 403 -1.62 -35.39 4.06
C VAL A 403 -1.52 -36.83 4.56
N ASP A 404 -2.66 -37.48 4.73
CA ASP A 404 -2.80 -38.82 5.32
C ASP A 404 -2.07 -38.96 6.66
N GLY A 405 -2.17 -37.92 7.49
CA GLY A 405 -1.52 -37.83 8.80
C GLY A 405 0.00 -37.60 8.76
N SER A 406 0.61 -37.50 7.59
CA SER A 406 2.04 -37.22 7.42
C SER A 406 2.29 -35.74 7.20
N PHE A 407 3.26 -35.16 7.91
CA PHE A 407 3.68 -33.78 7.69
C PHE A 407 4.19 -33.61 6.25
N LEU A 408 3.65 -32.62 5.56
CA LEU A 408 4.03 -32.30 4.17
C LEU A 408 4.89 -31.04 4.11
N ALA A 409 4.41 -29.94 4.70
CA ALA A 409 5.06 -28.64 4.57
C ALA A 409 4.58 -27.64 5.62
N THR A 410 5.31 -26.52 5.72
CA THR A 410 4.88 -25.32 6.42
C THR A 410 4.54 -24.20 5.43
N THR A 411 3.57 -23.36 5.75
CA THR A 411 3.23 -22.16 4.99
C THR A 411 2.85 -21.02 5.92
N THR A 412 3.10 -19.77 5.51
CA THR A 412 2.56 -18.57 6.19
C THR A 412 1.20 -18.16 5.62
N ASP A 413 0.88 -18.64 4.42
CA ASP A 413 -0.36 -18.33 3.72
C ASP A 413 -1.51 -19.18 4.27
N ILE A 414 -2.74 -18.68 4.13
CA ILE A 414 -3.96 -19.44 4.42
C ILE A 414 -4.35 -20.42 3.30
N THR A 415 -3.41 -20.72 2.40
CA THR A 415 -3.60 -21.67 1.31
C THR A 415 -2.33 -22.51 1.08
N TYR A 416 -2.50 -23.68 0.51
CA TYR A 416 -1.39 -24.55 0.10
C TYR A 416 -1.78 -25.46 -1.07
N THR A 417 -0.92 -25.57 -2.08
CA THR A 417 -1.13 -26.51 -3.20
C THR A 417 -0.37 -27.80 -2.95
N VAL A 418 -1.13 -28.89 -2.77
CA VAL A 418 -0.59 -30.24 -2.67
C VAL A 418 -0.34 -30.77 -4.08
N THR A 419 0.87 -31.27 -4.34
CA THR A 419 1.30 -31.77 -5.65
C THR A 419 1.93 -33.16 -5.54
N ASN A 420 2.33 -33.74 -6.68
CA ASN A 420 2.95 -35.07 -6.76
C ASN A 420 2.06 -36.22 -6.24
N LEU A 421 0.75 -36.08 -6.40
CA LEU A 421 -0.24 -37.07 -5.99
C LEU A 421 -0.48 -38.12 -7.09
N THR A 422 -0.98 -39.28 -6.71
CA THR A 422 -1.45 -40.32 -7.63
C THR A 422 -2.87 -40.02 -8.11
N ILE A 423 -3.14 -40.22 -9.41
CA ILE A 423 -4.47 -40.08 -10.02
C ILE A 423 -5.53 -40.95 -9.32
N SER A 424 -6.79 -40.52 -9.38
CA SER A 424 -7.96 -41.24 -8.84
C SER A 424 -7.80 -41.71 -7.39
N THR A 425 -7.06 -40.96 -6.57
CA THR A 425 -6.74 -41.31 -5.19
C THR A 425 -7.29 -40.26 -4.24
N THR A 426 -7.99 -40.70 -3.21
CA THR A 426 -8.47 -39.85 -2.11
C THR A 426 -7.39 -39.73 -1.05
N TYR A 427 -7.10 -38.49 -0.68
CA TYR A 427 -6.17 -38.08 0.36
C TYR A 427 -6.93 -37.37 1.48
N ASN A 428 -6.49 -37.53 2.72
CA ASN A 428 -7.02 -36.79 3.86
C ASN A 428 -6.10 -35.62 4.23
N LEU A 429 -6.58 -34.39 4.08
CA LEU A 429 -5.84 -33.19 4.41
C LEU A 429 -6.18 -32.70 5.84
N GLN A 430 -5.16 -32.38 6.62
CA GLN A 430 -5.29 -31.70 7.91
C GLN A 430 -4.31 -30.53 8.00
N VAL A 431 -4.66 -29.50 8.76
CA VAL A 431 -3.81 -28.33 8.99
C VAL A 431 -3.81 -27.98 10.48
N LEU A 432 -2.68 -27.55 11.02
CA LEU A 432 -2.60 -26.89 12.33
C LEU A 432 -1.94 -25.52 12.18
N ALA A 433 -2.19 -24.63 13.13
CA ALA A 433 -1.59 -23.30 13.22
C ALA A 433 -0.48 -23.26 14.28
N LYS A 434 0.47 -22.34 14.13
CA LYS A 434 1.53 -22.05 15.09
C LYS A 434 1.72 -20.55 15.32
N ASP A 435 2.07 -20.18 16.55
CA ASP A 435 2.33 -18.78 16.95
C ASP A 435 3.82 -18.41 16.85
N ALA A 436 4.21 -17.26 17.41
CA ALA A 436 5.60 -16.76 17.39
C ALA A 436 6.56 -17.56 18.29
N VAL A 437 6.05 -18.22 19.32
CA VAL A 437 6.84 -19.01 20.28
C VAL A 437 6.73 -20.52 20.01
N ASN A 438 6.10 -20.88 18.89
CA ASN A 438 5.89 -22.22 18.39
C ASN A 438 4.95 -23.10 19.25
N ASN A 439 3.99 -22.49 19.96
CA ASN A 439 2.81 -23.22 20.40
C ASN A 439 1.99 -23.61 19.17
N LYS A 440 1.44 -24.83 19.20
CA LYS A 440 0.75 -25.44 18.07
C LYS A 440 -0.70 -25.73 18.43
N SER A 441 -1.62 -25.35 17.55
CA SER A 441 -3.00 -25.80 17.66
C SER A 441 -3.07 -27.34 17.52
N ASN A 442 -4.19 -27.92 17.93
CA ASN A 442 -4.53 -29.27 17.45
C ASN A 442 -4.69 -29.26 15.92
N LEU A 443 -4.55 -30.44 15.29
CA LEU A 443 -4.90 -30.63 13.89
C LEU A 443 -6.39 -30.35 13.64
N SER A 444 -6.70 -29.77 12.49
CA SER A 444 -8.06 -29.62 11.99
C SER A 444 -8.75 -30.99 11.83
N SER A 445 -10.08 -30.96 11.69
CA SER A 445 -10.79 -32.10 11.12
C SER A 445 -10.25 -32.40 9.73
N GLY A 446 -10.06 -33.69 9.41
CA GLY A 446 -9.57 -34.10 8.10
C GLY A 446 -10.61 -33.83 7.00
N VAL A 447 -10.17 -33.21 5.91
CA VAL A 447 -10.98 -32.99 4.70
C VAL A 447 -10.45 -33.86 3.58
N ASN A 448 -11.35 -34.63 2.95
CA ASN A 448 -10.96 -35.51 1.87
C ASN A 448 -10.83 -34.73 0.56
N ALA A 449 -9.70 -34.89 -0.11
CA ALA A 449 -9.44 -34.40 -1.45
C ALA A 449 -9.24 -35.59 -2.38
N THR A 450 -9.99 -35.68 -3.48
CA THR A 450 -9.85 -36.80 -4.42
C THR A 450 -9.28 -36.28 -5.73
N THR A 451 -8.07 -36.71 -6.06
CA THR A 451 -7.46 -36.44 -7.36
C THR A 451 -8.29 -37.07 -8.47
N THR A 452 -8.33 -36.40 -9.61
CA THR A 452 -9.12 -36.88 -10.76
C THR A 452 -8.41 -38.04 -11.45
N ASP A 453 -9.09 -38.72 -12.37
CA ASP A 453 -8.49 -39.76 -13.23
C ASP A 453 -7.56 -39.21 -14.32
N GLY A 454 -7.30 -37.89 -14.29
CA GLY A 454 -6.54 -37.20 -15.33
C GLY A 454 -7.32 -36.99 -16.62
N SER A 455 -8.60 -37.36 -16.66
CA SER A 455 -9.54 -37.02 -17.72
C SER A 455 -10.30 -35.74 -17.35
N THR A 456 -10.75 -35.02 -18.37
CA THR A 456 -11.45 -33.74 -18.26
C THR A 456 -12.71 -33.88 -17.38
N THR A 457 -12.74 -33.25 -16.20
CA THR A 457 -13.91 -33.24 -15.31
C THR A 457 -15.05 -32.48 -15.98
N THR A 458 -16.13 -33.18 -16.32
CA THR A 458 -17.38 -32.54 -16.75
C THR A 458 -17.94 -31.75 -15.56
N ALA A 459 -18.28 -30.48 -15.75
CA ALA A 459 -18.88 -29.67 -14.69
C ALA A 459 -20.22 -30.27 -14.25
N ASN A 460 -20.55 -30.16 -12.96
CA ASN A 460 -21.86 -30.55 -12.47
C ASN A 460 -22.93 -29.47 -12.70
N GLU A 461 -22.51 -28.25 -13.06
CA GLU A 461 -23.36 -27.05 -13.13
C GLU A 461 -22.74 -25.96 -14.04
N LEU A 462 -23.55 -24.97 -14.44
CA LEU A 462 -23.10 -23.78 -15.17
C LEU A 462 -22.27 -22.83 -14.29
N PHE A 463 -21.34 -22.09 -14.89
CA PHE A 463 -20.54 -21.07 -14.20
C PHE A 463 -20.14 -19.92 -15.14
N PHE A 464 -19.74 -18.78 -14.58
CA PHE A 464 -19.22 -17.65 -15.33
C PHE A 464 -17.83 -17.93 -15.91
N SER A 465 -17.68 -17.77 -17.21
CA SER A 465 -16.42 -17.92 -17.95
C SER A 465 -15.72 -16.61 -18.26
N GLU A 466 -16.45 -15.49 -18.35
CA GLU A 466 -15.86 -14.17 -18.60
C GLU A 466 -16.71 -13.05 -17.99
N TYR A 467 -16.06 -11.98 -17.53
CA TYR A 467 -16.66 -10.75 -17.04
C TYR A 467 -15.91 -9.57 -17.63
N VAL A 468 -16.63 -8.61 -18.19
CA VAL A 468 -16.04 -7.45 -18.87
C VAL A 468 -16.53 -6.19 -18.19
N GLU A 469 -15.61 -5.50 -17.52
CA GLU A 469 -15.78 -4.10 -17.13
C GLU A 469 -14.95 -3.20 -18.04
N GLY A 470 -15.47 -2.98 -19.24
CA GLY A 470 -14.84 -2.20 -20.27
C GLY A 470 -15.11 -0.70 -20.17
N SER A 471 -14.61 0.03 -21.15
CA SER A 471 -14.78 1.48 -21.26
C SER A 471 -16.28 1.84 -21.35
N ARG A 472 -16.69 2.89 -20.61
CA ARG A 472 -18.09 3.37 -20.59
C ARG A 472 -19.07 2.24 -20.24
N ASN A 473 -19.97 1.90 -21.17
CA ASN A 473 -21.03 0.90 -21.02
C ASN A 473 -20.68 -0.46 -21.63
N ASN A 474 -19.41 -0.69 -22.02
CA ASN A 474 -18.96 -1.99 -22.49
C ASN A 474 -18.88 -2.95 -21.31
N LYS A 475 -20.05 -3.49 -20.94
CA LYS A 475 -20.23 -4.39 -19.79
C LYS A 475 -20.82 -5.69 -20.28
N ALA A 476 -20.21 -6.81 -19.88
CA ALA A 476 -20.68 -8.13 -20.27
C ALA A 476 -20.36 -9.20 -19.23
N VAL A 477 -21.15 -10.26 -19.23
CA VAL A 477 -20.84 -11.54 -18.55
C VAL A 477 -21.08 -12.69 -19.52
N GLU A 478 -20.28 -13.73 -19.41
CA GLU A 478 -20.40 -14.96 -20.17
C GLU A 478 -20.58 -16.14 -19.21
N ILE A 479 -21.54 -17.02 -19.51
CA ILE A 479 -21.79 -18.26 -18.79
C ILE A 479 -21.46 -19.43 -19.70
N VAL A 480 -20.69 -20.41 -19.21
CA VAL A 480 -20.33 -21.61 -19.99
C VAL A 480 -21.11 -22.84 -19.54
N ASN A 481 -21.50 -23.69 -20.51
CA ASN A 481 -22.00 -25.04 -20.24
C ASN A 481 -20.95 -26.10 -20.58
N VAL A 482 -20.14 -26.48 -19.60
CA VAL A 482 -19.24 -27.66 -19.69
C VAL A 482 -19.82 -28.88 -18.96
N THR A 483 -21.15 -28.93 -18.79
CA THR A 483 -21.84 -30.08 -18.21
C THR A 483 -21.99 -31.23 -19.21
N SER A 484 -22.63 -32.32 -18.78
CA SER A 484 -22.76 -33.52 -19.62
C SER A 484 -23.83 -33.40 -20.71
N ALA A 485 -24.71 -32.39 -20.64
CA ALA A 485 -25.88 -32.24 -21.50
C ALA A 485 -26.24 -30.77 -21.77
N ASP A 486 -27.19 -30.53 -22.67
CA ASP A 486 -27.78 -29.22 -22.88
C ASP A 486 -28.59 -28.80 -21.65
N VAL A 487 -28.56 -27.51 -21.30
CA VAL A 487 -29.18 -26.98 -20.10
C VAL A 487 -30.29 -25.98 -20.45
N ASP A 488 -31.49 -26.17 -19.90
CA ASP A 488 -32.56 -25.18 -19.93
C ASP A 488 -32.25 -24.05 -18.93
N LEU A 489 -32.18 -22.82 -19.45
CA LEU A 489 -31.84 -21.63 -18.66
C LEU A 489 -33.03 -21.06 -17.87
N SER A 490 -34.24 -21.60 -18.04
CA SER A 490 -35.46 -21.07 -17.38
C SER A 490 -35.40 -21.07 -15.84
N ALA A 491 -34.56 -21.91 -15.25
CA ALA A 491 -34.31 -21.97 -13.82
C ALA A 491 -33.22 -21.00 -13.33
N TYR A 492 -32.53 -20.31 -14.24
CA TYR A 492 -31.34 -19.52 -13.92
C TYR A 492 -31.63 -18.02 -13.93
N SER A 493 -30.90 -17.31 -13.08
CA SER A 493 -30.93 -15.85 -13.06
C SER A 493 -29.58 -15.26 -12.69
N ILE A 494 -29.34 -14.02 -13.09
CA ILE A 494 -28.22 -13.22 -12.63
C ILE A 494 -28.75 -12.13 -11.72
N LYS A 495 -28.06 -11.88 -10.61
CA LYS A 495 -28.34 -10.79 -9.68
C LYS A 495 -27.04 -10.07 -9.36
N ARG A 496 -27.15 -8.80 -8.98
CA ARG A 496 -26.01 -7.98 -8.56
C ARG A 496 -26.22 -7.52 -7.13
N GLN A 497 -25.13 -7.30 -6.41
CA GLN A 497 -25.13 -6.55 -5.18
C GLN A 497 -24.44 -5.20 -5.45
N LYS A 498 -25.16 -4.10 -5.26
CA LYS A 498 -24.66 -2.75 -5.56
C LYS A 498 -23.66 -2.29 -4.49
N ASP A 499 -22.62 -1.58 -4.89
CA ASP A 499 -21.61 -0.96 -4.03
C ASP A 499 -21.05 -1.96 -2.99
N GLY A 500 -20.85 -3.21 -3.40
CA GLY A 500 -20.35 -4.29 -2.53
C GLY A 500 -21.25 -4.67 -1.36
N GLY A 501 -22.52 -4.28 -1.37
CA GLY A 501 -23.47 -4.56 -0.28
C GLY A 501 -23.35 -3.61 0.91
N GLU A 502 -22.79 -2.42 0.71
CA GLU A 502 -22.85 -1.36 1.73
C GLU A 502 -24.30 -1.13 2.18
N GLU A 503 -24.46 -0.73 3.45
CA GLU A 503 -25.77 -0.53 4.10
C GLU A 503 -26.67 -1.79 4.22
N GLY A 504 -26.15 -2.98 3.89
CA GLY A 504 -26.89 -4.24 4.00
C GLY A 504 -27.76 -4.55 2.77
N ASP A 505 -27.44 -3.96 1.62
CA ASP A 505 -28.12 -4.22 0.36
C ASP A 505 -27.98 -5.69 -0.06
N GLU A 506 -29.12 -6.34 -0.31
CA GLU A 506 -29.19 -7.74 -0.77
C GLU A 506 -29.09 -7.84 -2.30
N TRP A 507 -29.10 -9.07 -2.83
CA TRP A 507 -29.17 -9.32 -4.27
C TRP A 507 -30.35 -8.61 -4.94
N GLU A 508 -30.05 -7.70 -5.87
CA GLU A 508 -31.03 -6.85 -6.54
C GLU A 508 -31.16 -7.12 -8.05
N HIS A 509 -32.26 -6.60 -8.62
CA HIS A 509 -32.56 -6.60 -10.06
C HIS A 509 -32.34 -7.94 -10.78
N PRO A 510 -33.04 -9.02 -10.39
CA PRO A 510 -32.86 -10.32 -11.01
C PRO A 510 -33.17 -10.28 -12.51
N LEU A 511 -32.21 -10.72 -13.31
CA LEU A 511 -32.38 -10.99 -14.73
C LEU A 511 -32.61 -12.49 -14.91
N LEU A 512 -33.85 -12.88 -15.17
CA LEU A 512 -34.21 -14.26 -15.51
C LEU A 512 -33.66 -14.64 -16.88
N LEU A 513 -32.99 -15.79 -16.97
CA LEU A 513 -32.47 -16.31 -18.22
C LEU A 513 -33.53 -17.18 -18.92
N SER A 514 -33.33 -17.41 -20.21
CA SER A 514 -34.24 -18.26 -20.99
C SER A 514 -33.54 -18.86 -22.20
N GLY A 515 -34.13 -19.93 -22.74
CA GLY A 515 -33.58 -20.69 -23.86
C GLY A 515 -32.79 -21.91 -23.38
N THR A 516 -32.08 -22.53 -24.31
CA THR A 516 -31.28 -23.73 -24.06
C THR A 516 -29.83 -23.42 -24.36
N LEU A 517 -28.95 -23.60 -23.38
CA LEU A 517 -27.50 -23.49 -23.55
C LEU A 517 -26.94 -24.87 -23.91
N ILE A 518 -26.48 -25.01 -25.15
CA ILE A 518 -25.96 -26.27 -25.69
C ILE A 518 -24.68 -26.66 -24.95
N LYS A 519 -24.47 -27.96 -24.77
CA LYS A 519 -23.22 -28.47 -24.21
C LYS A 519 -22.00 -27.98 -25.00
N GLY A 520 -21.02 -27.45 -24.28
CA GLY A 520 -19.76 -26.91 -24.81
C GLY A 520 -19.88 -25.49 -25.35
N ASP A 521 -21.05 -24.88 -25.23
CA ASP A 521 -21.35 -23.53 -25.71
C ASP A 521 -21.39 -22.52 -24.56
N VAL A 522 -21.45 -21.24 -24.89
CA VAL A 522 -21.53 -20.13 -23.95
C VAL A 522 -22.80 -19.28 -24.13
N TYR A 523 -23.16 -18.53 -23.10
CA TYR A 523 -24.26 -17.57 -23.11
C TYR A 523 -23.77 -16.19 -22.68
N VAL A 524 -23.68 -15.27 -23.64
CA VAL A 524 -23.16 -13.90 -23.47
C VAL A 524 -24.29 -12.92 -23.24
N ILE A 525 -24.17 -12.13 -22.18
CA ILE A 525 -25.12 -11.08 -21.80
C ILE A 525 -24.40 -9.74 -21.74
N ILE A 526 -24.91 -8.74 -22.45
CA ILE A 526 -24.26 -7.42 -22.55
C ILE A 526 -25.18 -6.29 -22.09
N ASN A 527 -24.60 -5.16 -21.69
CA ASN A 527 -25.33 -3.92 -21.49
C ASN A 527 -25.77 -3.34 -22.84
N GLY A 528 -27.02 -2.91 -22.94
CA GLY A 528 -27.63 -2.42 -24.18
C GLY A 528 -27.11 -1.09 -24.69
N SER A 529 -26.20 -0.45 -23.96
CA SER A 529 -25.44 0.72 -24.44
C SER A 529 -23.97 0.42 -24.76
N SER A 530 -23.58 -0.86 -24.82
CA SER A 530 -22.26 -1.28 -25.30
C SER A 530 -22.04 -0.80 -26.73
N ASP A 531 -20.87 -0.21 -27.00
CA ASP A 531 -20.44 0.25 -28.33
C ASP A 531 -19.34 -0.62 -28.95
N LEU A 532 -18.85 -1.64 -28.21
CA LEU A 532 -17.85 -2.58 -28.69
C LEU A 532 -18.47 -3.65 -29.58
N GLN A 533 -18.13 -3.63 -30.88
CA GLN A 533 -18.74 -4.49 -31.90
C GLN A 533 -18.63 -5.98 -31.57
N THR A 534 -17.49 -6.44 -31.06
CA THR A 534 -17.31 -7.86 -30.68
C THR A 534 -18.30 -8.32 -29.61
N LEU A 535 -18.62 -7.46 -28.62
CA LEU A 535 -19.65 -7.78 -27.63
C LEU A 535 -21.04 -7.83 -28.25
N ILE A 536 -21.33 -6.94 -29.20
CA ILE A 536 -22.63 -6.89 -29.90
C ILE A 536 -22.82 -8.14 -30.78
N ASP A 537 -21.76 -8.57 -31.47
CA ASP A 537 -21.80 -9.71 -32.40
C ASP A 537 -22.01 -11.06 -31.68
N GLU A 538 -21.43 -11.20 -30.48
CA GLU A 538 -21.49 -12.44 -29.69
C GLU A 538 -22.66 -12.49 -28.69
N ALA A 539 -23.41 -11.39 -28.51
CA ALA A 539 -24.47 -11.32 -27.50
C ALA A 539 -25.64 -12.28 -27.78
N ASN A 540 -25.93 -13.17 -26.83
CA ASN A 540 -27.17 -13.94 -26.81
C ASN A 540 -28.33 -13.13 -26.21
N PHE A 541 -28.02 -12.21 -25.29
CA PHE A 541 -28.98 -11.31 -24.69
C PHE A 541 -28.40 -9.90 -24.51
N VAL A 542 -29.19 -8.89 -24.89
CA VAL A 542 -28.83 -7.47 -24.75
C VAL A 542 -29.75 -6.86 -23.70
N GLN A 543 -29.23 -6.61 -22.49
CA GLN A 543 -30.00 -6.02 -21.40
C GLN A 543 -30.22 -4.53 -21.66
N PRO A 544 -31.46 -4.05 -21.92
CA PRO A 544 -31.68 -2.65 -22.26
C PRO A 544 -31.12 -1.73 -21.17
N ASN A 545 -30.49 -0.62 -21.56
CA ASN A 545 -30.05 0.41 -20.62
C ASN A 545 -31.10 1.52 -20.60
N SER A 546 -32.02 1.46 -19.65
CA SER A 546 -33.13 2.40 -19.51
C SER A 546 -33.57 2.50 -18.06
N SER A 547 -34.34 3.53 -17.71
CA SER A 547 -34.92 3.63 -16.36
C SER A 547 -35.79 2.43 -15.98
N ALA A 548 -36.43 1.76 -16.95
CA ALA A 548 -37.26 0.58 -16.71
C ALA A 548 -36.45 -0.67 -16.30
N THR A 549 -35.16 -0.70 -16.63
CA THR A 549 -34.22 -1.80 -16.33
C THR A 549 -33.15 -1.36 -15.32
N ASN A 550 -33.46 -0.33 -14.53
CA ASN A 550 -32.52 0.34 -13.63
C ASN A 550 -31.16 0.62 -14.29
N PHE A 551 -31.20 1.29 -15.44
CA PHE A 551 -30.03 1.68 -16.23
C PHE A 551 -29.13 0.50 -16.65
N GLY A 552 -29.74 -0.68 -16.87
CA GLY A 552 -29.05 -1.87 -17.36
C GLY A 552 -28.61 -2.84 -16.27
N ALA A 553 -29.11 -2.72 -15.04
CA ALA A 553 -28.92 -3.74 -14.00
C ALA A 553 -29.45 -5.12 -14.47
N PRO A 554 -28.84 -6.25 -14.04
CA PRO A 554 -27.67 -6.36 -13.16
C PRO A 554 -26.32 -6.17 -13.90
N ILE A 555 -26.32 -5.91 -15.21
CA ILE A 555 -25.12 -5.85 -16.05
C ILE A 555 -24.39 -4.50 -15.97
N ASN A 556 -25.03 -3.46 -15.43
CA ASN A 556 -24.46 -2.13 -15.29
C ASN A 556 -23.58 -1.98 -14.04
N PHE A 557 -22.62 -2.89 -13.85
CA PHE A 557 -21.65 -2.90 -12.76
C PHE A 557 -20.43 -1.99 -13.00
N ASN A 558 -19.69 -1.66 -11.94
CA ASN A 558 -18.58 -0.67 -11.92
C ASN A 558 -17.33 -1.12 -11.13
N GLY A 559 -17.20 -2.42 -10.85
CA GLY A 559 -15.95 -3.04 -10.38
C GLY A 559 -15.84 -3.34 -8.90
N ASP A 560 -16.73 -2.80 -8.09
CA ASP A 560 -16.97 -3.16 -6.68
C ASP A 560 -18.31 -3.87 -6.46
N ASP A 561 -19.10 -4.09 -7.52
CA ASP A 561 -20.40 -4.77 -7.50
C ASP A 561 -20.27 -6.30 -7.69
N PRO A 562 -20.55 -7.15 -6.67
CA PRO A 562 -20.63 -8.59 -6.86
C PRO A 562 -21.77 -9.01 -7.78
N VAL A 563 -21.53 -9.99 -8.65
CA VAL A 563 -22.50 -10.56 -9.58
C VAL A 563 -22.63 -12.05 -9.31
N GLY A 564 -23.85 -12.51 -9.00
CA GLY A 564 -24.13 -13.91 -8.70
C GLY A 564 -24.94 -14.59 -9.80
N LEU A 565 -24.60 -15.86 -10.08
CA LEU A 565 -25.39 -16.78 -10.89
C LEU A 565 -26.23 -17.66 -9.95
N PHE A 566 -27.53 -17.74 -10.22
CA PHE A 566 -28.48 -18.45 -9.38
C PHE A 566 -29.21 -19.51 -10.17
N LYS A 567 -29.57 -20.61 -9.50
CA LYS A 567 -30.48 -21.64 -10.01
C LYS A 567 -31.59 -21.87 -8.99
N ASN A 568 -32.85 -21.70 -9.40
CA ASN A 568 -34.01 -21.74 -8.49
C ASN A 568 -33.80 -20.85 -7.24
N ASP A 569 -33.29 -19.63 -7.46
CA ASP A 569 -32.92 -18.67 -6.41
C ASP A 569 -31.78 -19.06 -5.45
N ILE A 570 -31.10 -20.18 -5.68
CA ILE A 570 -29.90 -20.59 -4.93
C ILE A 570 -28.65 -20.10 -5.66
N LEU A 571 -27.76 -19.37 -4.98
CA LEU A 571 -26.47 -18.93 -5.53
C LEU A 571 -25.62 -20.16 -5.84
N ILE A 572 -25.12 -20.26 -7.07
CA ILE A 572 -24.26 -21.35 -7.52
C ILE A 572 -22.86 -20.87 -7.88
N ASP A 573 -22.69 -19.67 -8.44
CA ASP A 573 -21.40 -19.09 -8.81
C ASP A 573 -21.39 -17.58 -8.57
N ILE A 574 -20.22 -16.99 -8.32
CA ILE A 574 -20.10 -15.55 -8.01
C ILE A 574 -18.84 -14.92 -8.63
N ILE A 575 -18.96 -13.65 -9.01
CA ILE A 575 -17.85 -12.75 -9.33
C ILE A 575 -17.90 -11.60 -8.32
N GLY A 576 -16.82 -11.38 -7.57
CA GLY A 576 -16.80 -10.45 -6.43
C GLY A 576 -17.19 -11.11 -5.10
N VAL A 577 -16.87 -10.46 -3.99
CA VAL A 577 -17.15 -10.96 -2.63
C VAL A 577 -18.53 -10.49 -2.19
N TYR A 578 -19.44 -11.41 -1.82
CA TYR A 578 -20.72 -11.03 -1.21
C TYR A 578 -20.47 -10.25 0.08
N ASN A 579 -21.11 -9.08 0.22
CA ASN A 579 -20.83 -8.08 1.26
C ASN A 579 -19.35 -7.64 1.29
N GLY A 580 -18.72 -7.52 0.12
CA GLY A 580 -17.31 -7.15 -0.04
C GLY A 580 -16.98 -5.68 0.22
N GLY A 581 -18.00 -4.81 0.35
CA GLY A 581 -17.84 -3.36 0.52
C GLY A 581 -17.27 -2.66 -0.73
N THR A 582 -16.79 -1.42 -0.57
CA THR A 582 -16.33 -0.54 -1.67
C THR A 582 -14.97 -0.90 -2.31
N ALA A 583 -14.45 -2.10 -2.04
CA ALA A 583 -13.18 -2.55 -2.61
C ALA A 583 -13.37 -2.93 -4.10
N ASN A 584 -12.66 -2.23 -4.98
CA ASN A 584 -12.69 -2.48 -6.41
C ASN A 584 -11.92 -3.76 -6.76
N PHE A 585 -12.61 -4.88 -6.95
CA PHE A 585 -11.99 -6.16 -7.33
C PHE A 585 -11.82 -6.31 -8.85
N ALA A 586 -12.62 -5.62 -9.67
CA ALA A 586 -12.58 -5.75 -11.13
C ALA A 586 -12.60 -4.44 -11.94
N LYS A 587 -12.44 -3.28 -11.28
CA LYS A 587 -12.51 -1.97 -11.93
C LYS A 587 -11.66 -1.83 -13.18
N ASP A 588 -12.28 -1.48 -14.30
CA ASP A 588 -11.64 -1.35 -15.61
C ASP A 588 -10.81 -2.60 -16.00
N LYS A 589 -11.37 -3.80 -15.78
CA LYS A 589 -10.75 -5.09 -16.15
C LYS A 589 -11.70 -5.99 -16.92
N THR A 590 -11.11 -6.89 -17.70
CA THR A 590 -11.77 -8.14 -18.08
C THR A 590 -11.26 -9.25 -17.16
N LEU A 591 -12.15 -10.04 -16.57
CA LEU A 591 -11.82 -11.27 -15.88
C LEU A 591 -12.18 -12.45 -16.77
N ARG A 592 -11.23 -13.33 -17.04
CA ARG A 592 -11.47 -14.56 -17.79
C ARG A 592 -11.24 -15.77 -16.91
N ARG A 593 -12.19 -16.70 -16.87
CA ARG A 593 -12.07 -17.90 -16.03
C ARG A 593 -10.95 -18.78 -16.58
N LYS A 594 -10.02 -19.16 -15.70
CA LYS A 594 -8.88 -20.02 -16.03
C LYS A 594 -9.36 -21.38 -16.51
N SER A 595 -8.66 -21.94 -17.51
CA SER A 595 -9.04 -23.21 -18.15
C SER A 595 -9.01 -24.44 -17.23
N GLY A 596 -8.44 -24.34 -16.02
CA GLY A 596 -8.44 -25.39 -15.01
C GLY A 596 -9.66 -25.39 -14.09
N VAL A 597 -10.48 -24.33 -14.12
CA VAL A 597 -11.72 -24.25 -13.36
C VAL A 597 -12.81 -24.99 -14.13
N SER A 598 -13.40 -26.00 -13.50
CA SER A 598 -14.42 -26.84 -14.13
C SER A 598 -15.70 -26.95 -13.29
N GLN A 599 -15.86 -26.13 -12.26
CA GLN A 599 -17.04 -26.12 -11.39
C GLN A 599 -17.35 -24.67 -11.00
N PRO A 600 -18.62 -24.32 -10.72
CA PRO A 600 -18.94 -23.03 -10.15
C PRO A 600 -18.41 -22.92 -8.71
N ASN A 601 -18.20 -21.69 -8.25
CA ASN A 601 -17.71 -21.41 -6.91
C ASN A 601 -18.47 -20.22 -6.30
N THR A 602 -19.04 -20.41 -5.12
CA THR A 602 -19.78 -19.37 -4.39
C THR A 602 -18.87 -18.50 -3.50
N ALA A 603 -17.58 -18.80 -3.42
CA ALA A 603 -16.56 -18.01 -2.74
C ALA A 603 -15.57 -17.49 -3.77
N PHE A 604 -15.72 -16.21 -4.15
CA PHE A 604 -14.91 -15.59 -5.19
C PHE A 604 -13.40 -15.66 -4.89
N ASP A 605 -12.65 -16.26 -5.81
CA ASP A 605 -11.19 -16.38 -5.72
C ASP A 605 -10.55 -15.81 -6.99
N LEU A 606 -10.30 -14.49 -6.97
CA LEU A 606 -9.74 -13.75 -8.11
C LEU A 606 -8.39 -14.35 -8.56
N ASP A 607 -7.50 -14.63 -7.61
CA ASP A 607 -6.13 -15.03 -7.92
C ASP A 607 -6.04 -16.43 -8.52
N ASN A 608 -6.93 -17.36 -8.13
CA ASN A 608 -6.82 -18.75 -8.56
C ASN A 608 -7.77 -19.14 -9.67
N GLU A 609 -8.90 -18.45 -9.81
CA GLU A 609 -9.93 -18.83 -10.79
C GLU A 609 -9.95 -17.92 -12.00
N TRP A 610 -9.35 -16.73 -11.93
CA TRP A 610 -9.47 -15.71 -12.97
C TRP A 610 -8.12 -15.22 -13.47
N ASP A 611 -8.03 -15.04 -14.78
CA ASP A 611 -7.00 -14.23 -15.42
C ASP A 611 -7.51 -12.79 -15.48
N VAL A 612 -6.71 -11.85 -14.98
CA VAL A 612 -7.03 -10.42 -14.96
C VAL A 612 -6.41 -9.76 -16.17
N LEU A 613 -7.25 -9.33 -17.11
CA LEU A 613 -6.87 -8.75 -18.38
C LEU A 613 -7.16 -7.23 -18.39
N PRO A 614 -6.45 -6.45 -19.24
CA PRO A 614 -6.78 -5.05 -19.45
C PRO A 614 -8.24 -4.85 -19.87
N LYS A 615 -8.83 -3.71 -19.52
CA LYS A 615 -10.17 -3.32 -20.02
C LYS A 615 -10.31 -3.49 -21.53
N ASP A 616 -11.54 -3.76 -21.96
CA ASP A 616 -11.93 -3.98 -23.37
C ASP A 616 -11.22 -5.16 -24.05
N THR A 617 -10.57 -6.05 -23.28
CA THR A 617 -10.07 -7.32 -23.80
C THR A 617 -11.26 -8.27 -23.94
N VAL A 618 -11.71 -8.50 -25.18
CA VAL A 618 -12.90 -9.32 -25.51
C VAL A 618 -12.60 -10.32 -26.63
N ASP A 619 -11.34 -10.73 -26.78
CA ASP A 619 -10.86 -11.62 -27.83
C ASP A 619 -11.31 -13.09 -27.67
N ASP A 620 -11.83 -13.46 -26.51
CA ASP A 620 -12.36 -14.80 -26.20
C ASP A 620 -13.86 -14.78 -25.86
N ILE A 621 -14.54 -13.64 -25.89
CA ILE A 621 -16.00 -13.61 -25.67
C ILE A 621 -16.71 -14.40 -26.79
N GLY A 622 -17.80 -15.09 -26.45
CA GLY A 622 -18.52 -15.98 -27.38
C GLY A 622 -17.87 -17.36 -27.50
N LYS A 623 -16.82 -17.66 -26.74
CA LYS A 623 -16.17 -18.97 -26.71
C LYS A 623 -15.49 -19.22 -25.38
N HIS A 624 -15.57 -20.45 -24.90
CA HIS A 624 -14.76 -20.85 -23.76
C HIS A 624 -13.91 -22.06 -24.12
N ASN A 625 -12.60 -21.84 -24.28
CA ASN A 625 -11.64 -22.90 -24.44
C ASN A 625 -11.33 -23.51 -23.08
N SER A 626 -12.23 -24.34 -22.54
CA SER A 626 -11.83 -25.34 -21.53
C SER A 626 -10.93 -26.37 -22.21
N THR A 627 -9.68 -26.01 -22.52
CA THR A 627 -8.65 -26.96 -22.91
C THR A 627 -8.20 -27.70 -21.66
N LEU A 628 -8.97 -28.70 -21.26
CA LEU A 628 -8.53 -29.71 -20.32
C LEU A 628 -7.62 -30.70 -21.08
N SER A 629 -6.32 -30.66 -20.75
CA SER A 629 -5.18 -31.42 -21.32
C SER A 629 -4.64 -30.86 -22.64
N VAL A 630 -3.34 -30.58 -22.81
CA VAL A 630 -2.11 -30.83 -22.06
C VAL A 630 -1.39 -29.49 -21.91
N ASN A 631 -0.42 -29.40 -20.99
CA ASN A 631 0.74 -28.54 -21.18
C ASN A 631 1.04 -28.43 -22.69
N SER A 632 1.32 -27.23 -23.18
CA SER A 632 2.14 -27.09 -24.38
C SER A 632 3.50 -27.75 -24.08
N PHE A 633 3.53 -29.08 -24.12
CA PHE A 633 4.73 -29.86 -24.12
C PHE A 633 5.33 -29.61 -25.49
N LEU A 634 6.07 -28.51 -25.59
CA LEU A 634 7.11 -28.34 -26.59
C LEU A 634 7.79 -29.70 -26.70
N LEU A 635 7.81 -30.29 -27.91
CA LEU A 635 8.60 -31.48 -28.16
C LEU A 635 10.08 -31.14 -27.89
N ASP A 636 10.50 -31.18 -26.63
CA ASP A 636 11.89 -30.98 -26.28
C ASP A 636 12.66 -32.19 -26.79
N GLY A 637 13.26 -32.02 -27.97
CA GLY A 637 14.06 -33.04 -28.63
C GLY A 637 13.60 -33.49 -30.00
N PHE A 638 12.44 -33.09 -30.52
CA PHE A 638 12.04 -33.46 -31.89
C PHE A 638 11.69 -32.26 -32.77
N LYS A 639 12.31 -32.19 -33.96
CA LYS A 639 11.99 -31.17 -34.98
C LYS A 639 11.71 -31.84 -36.32
N ILE A 640 10.71 -31.33 -37.03
CA ILE A 640 10.28 -31.82 -38.33
C ILE A 640 10.57 -30.75 -39.38
N TYR A 641 11.40 -31.05 -40.37
CA TYR A 641 11.80 -30.07 -41.38
C TYR A 641 12.17 -30.73 -42.71
N PRO A 642 12.12 -29.98 -43.84
CA PRO A 642 11.49 -28.67 -43.96
C PRO A 642 9.97 -28.78 -43.78
N ASN A 643 9.30 -27.71 -43.34
CA ASN A 643 7.85 -27.61 -43.31
C ASN A 643 7.49 -26.17 -43.70
N PRO A 644 7.10 -25.90 -44.97
CA PRO A 644 6.58 -26.86 -45.95
C PRO A 644 7.60 -27.85 -46.55
N ILE A 645 7.14 -29.04 -46.89
CA ILE A 645 7.93 -30.17 -47.40
C ILE A 645 7.79 -30.27 -48.91
N ASN A 646 8.91 -30.52 -49.60
CA ASN A 646 8.89 -30.89 -51.01
C ASN A 646 8.91 -32.42 -51.19
N THR A 647 10.05 -33.09 -50.96
CA THR A 647 10.16 -34.54 -51.25
C THR A 647 10.53 -35.38 -50.04
N ILE A 648 11.37 -34.85 -49.15
CA ILE A 648 11.88 -35.57 -47.98
C ILE A 648 11.51 -34.81 -46.71
N LEU A 649 10.95 -35.55 -45.76
CA LEU A 649 10.64 -35.11 -44.42
C LEU A 649 11.72 -35.61 -43.45
N THR A 650 12.40 -34.69 -42.77
CA THR A 650 13.45 -35.03 -41.79
C THR A 650 12.92 -34.92 -40.37
N ILE A 651 13.17 -35.96 -39.57
CA ILE A 651 12.92 -36.03 -38.15
C ILE A 651 14.25 -35.84 -37.42
N GLN A 652 14.46 -34.66 -36.86
CA GLN A 652 15.50 -34.46 -35.85
C GLN A 652 15.03 -35.07 -34.54
N ASN A 653 15.89 -35.86 -33.91
CA ASN A 653 15.65 -36.48 -32.61
C ASN A 653 16.89 -36.22 -31.74
N SER A 654 16.94 -35.03 -31.14
CA SER A 654 18.09 -34.51 -30.39
C SER A 654 18.33 -35.22 -29.05
N LYS A 655 17.37 -36.02 -28.57
CA LYS A 655 17.44 -36.76 -27.30
C LYS A 655 17.61 -38.28 -27.50
N ASN A 656 17.85 -38.74 -28.74
CA ASN A 656 18.06 -40.15 -29.10
C ASN A 656 16.96 -41.12 -28.62
N LYS A 657 15.72 -40.66 -28.60
CA LYS A 657 14.55 -41.44 -28.17
C LYS A 657 14.13 -42.47 -29.23
N THR A 658 13.61 -43.63 -28.84
CA THR A 658 13.21 -44.65 -29.83
C THR A 658 11.87 -44.29 -30.47
N ILE A 659 11.84 -44.16 -31.80
CA ILE A 659 10.61 -43.98 -32.58
C ILE A 659 10.14 -45.35 -33.07
N ASN A 660 9.05 -45.85 -32.51
CA ASN A 660 8.48 -47.16 -32.83
C ASN A 660 7.66 -47.13 -34.13
N LYS A 661 7.03 -45.99 -34.43
CA LYS A 661 6.14 -45.84 -35.61
C LYS A 661 6.04 -44.40 -36.09
N ALA A 662 5.93 -44.20 -37.40
CA ALA A 662 5.48 -42.95 -38.01
C ALA A 662 4.24 -43.22 -38.87
N SER A 663 3.23 -42.35 -38.84
CA SER A 663 2.00 -42.49 -39.61
C SER A 663 1.59 -41.13 -40.18
N ILE A 664 1.22 -41.05 -41.46
CA ILE A 664 0.76 -39.78 -42.07
C ILE A 664 -0.73 -39.90 -42.36
N TYR A 665 -1.50 -38.87 -41.99
CA TYR A 665 -2.94 -38.77 -42.20
C TYR A 665 -3.29 -37.50 -42.96
N THR A 666 -4.39 -37.50 -43.72
CA THR A 666 -5.01 -36.26 -44.20
C THR A 666 -5.65 -35.50 -43.03
N LEU A 667 -6.00 -34.22 -43.24
CA LEU A 667 -6.77 -33.43 -42.25
C LEU A 667 -8.10 -34.08 -41.87
N LEU A 668 -8.73 -34.82 -42.78
CA LEU A 668 -9.98 -35.56 -42.54
C LEU A 668 -9.73 -36.94 -41.90
N GLY A 669 -8.52 -37.21 -41.40
CA GLY A 669 -8.18 -38.42 -40.66
C GLY A 669 -7.94 -39.68 -41.51
N LYS A 670 -7.91 -39.58 -42.85
CA LYS A 670 -7.57 -40.73 -43.72
C LYS A 670 -6.09 -41.06 -43.57
N ASN A 671 -5.76 -42.27 -43.14
CA ASN A 671 -4.38 -42.75 -43.07
C ASN A 671 -3.81 -42.93 -44.49
N ILE A 672 -2.66 -42.32 -44.76
CA ILE A 672 -1.96 -42.31 -46.05
C ILE A 672 -0.71 -43.20 -46.02
N MET A 673 -0.04 -43.28 -44.87
CA MET A 673 1.20 -44.04 -44.73
C MET A 673 1.41 -44.49 -43.29
N ASN A 674 2.01 -45.66 -43.10
CA ASN A 674 2.52 -46.15 -41.81
C ASN A 674 3.91 -46.75 -42.01
N ILE A 675 4.84 -46.41 -41.13
CA ILE A 675 6.22 -46.88 -41.12
C ILE A 675 6.50 -47.39 -39.71
N LYS A 676 6.93 -48.65 -39.58
CA LYS A 676 7.46 -49.17 -38.31
C LYS A 676 8.95 -48.84 -38.23
N ASN A 677 9.43 -48.40 -37.08
CA ASN A 677 10.82 -48.01 -36.83
C ASN A 677 11.38 -47.07 -37.91
N PRO A 678 10.77 -45.88 -38.11
CA PRO A 678 11.14 -44.97 -39.20
C PRO A 678 12.60 -44.51 -39.11
N SER A 679 13.24 -44.36 -40.27
CA SER A 679 14.51 -43.64 -40.41
C SER A 679 14.34 -42.16 -40.10
N LYS A 680 15.47 -41.45 -39.91
CA LYS A 680 15.48 -39.99 -39.70
C LYS A 680 14.90 -39.21 -40.89
N GLU A 681 14.86 -39.80 -42.07
CA GLU A 681 14.27 -39.23 -43.28
C GLU A 681 13.13 -40.11 -43.77
N ILE A 682 12.01 -39.49 -44.14
CA ILE A 682 10.83 -40.12 -44.72
C ILE A 682 10.56 -39.50 -46.09
N ASN A 683 10.56 -40.29 -47.16
CA ASN A 683 10.19 -39.83 -48.49
C ASN A 683 8.67 -39.65 -48.58
N VAL A 684 8.24 -38.42 -48.88
CA VAL A 684 6.83 -38.01 -48.99
C VAL A 684 6.49 -37.44 -50.37
N ALA A 685 7.31 -37.70 -51.40
CA ALA A 685 7.11 -37.17 -52.75
C ALA A 685 5.77 -37.58 -53.40
N PHE A 686 5.18 -38.68 -52.93
CA PHE A 686 3.89 -39.20 -53.41
C PHE A 686 2.67 -38.46 -52.81
N LEU A 687 2.86 -37.60 -51.79
CA LEU A 687 1.79 -36.79 -51.24
C LEU A 687 1.43 -35.67 -52.21
N SER A 688 0.13 -35.48 -52.46
CA SER A 688 -0.37 -34.28 -53.15
C SER A 688 -0.14 -33.01 -52.33
N LYS A 689 -0.14 -31.85 -52.97
CA LYS A 689 -0.08 -30.56 -52.26
C LYS A 689 -1.23 -30.45 -51.25
N GLY A 690 -0.93 -30.03 -50.02
CA GLY A 690 -1.93 -29.93 -48.97
C GLY A 690 -1.39 -30.09 -47.56
N ILE A 691 -2.30 -30.14 -46.59
CA ILE A 691 -1.98 -30.25 -45.16
C ILE A 691 -2.22 -31.70 -44.70
N TYR A 692 -1.23 -32.23 -43.98
CA TYR A 692 -1.26 -33.58 -43.41
C TYR A 692 -0.89 -33.55 -41.93
N ILE A 693 -1.22 -34.63 -41.21
CA ILE A 693 -0.82 -34.87 -39.83
C ILE A 693 0.15 -36.04 -39.80
N LEU A 694 1.39 -35.81 -39.39
CA LEU A 694 2.35 -36.85 -39.03
C LEU A 694 2.13 -37.25 -37.56
N LYS A 695 1.85 -38.52 -37.31
CA LYS A 695 1.88 -39.13 -35.98
C LYS A 695 3.16 -39.92 -35.76
N LEU A 696 3.89 -39.66 -34.68
CA LEU A 696 5.06 -40.42 -34.25
C LEU A 696 4.74 -41.15 -32.94
N GLU A 697 5.02 -42.45 -32.89
CA GLU A 697 4.94 -43.25 -31.68
C GLU A 697 6.35 -43.38 -31.10
N VAL A 698 6.59 -42.78 -29.94
CA VAL A 698 7.90 -42.68 -29.28
C VAL A 698 7.79 -43.24 -27.87
N GLU A 699 8.56 -44.28 -27.53
CA GLU A 699 8.56 -44.90 -26.19
C GLU A 699 7.14 -45.12 -25.59
N ASN A 700 6.20 -45.55 -26.44
CA ASN A 700 4.77 -45.81 -26.14
C ASN A 700 3.85 -44.57 -26.01
N LYS A 701 4.30 -43.37 -26.41
CA LYS A 701 3.48 -42.16 -26.53
C LYS A 701 3.27 -41.79 -27.99
N VAL A 702 2.10 -41.28 -28.34
CA VAL A 702 1.78 -40.82 -29.71
C VAL A 702 1.82 -39.30 -29.76
N HIS A 703 2.67 -38.74 -30.62
CA HIS A 703 2.81 -37.31 -30.90
C HIS A 703 2.22 -37.01 -32.28
N SER A 704 1.51 -35.89 -32.46
CA SER A 704 0.95 -35.47 -33.75
C SER A 704 1.52 -34.12 -34.17
N ILE A 705 1.96 -33.99 -35.42
CA ILE A 705 2.62 -32.81 -35.96
C ILE A 705 1.98 -32.47 -37.30
N LYS A 706 1.56 -31.21 -37.47
CA LYS A 706 1.05 -30.71 -38.75
C LYS A 706 2.20 -30.49 -39.72
N ILE A 707 2.07 -31.04 -40.91
CA ILE A 707 3.02 -30.83 -42.02
C ILE A 707 2.29 -30.32 -43.25
N VAL A 708 2.93 -29.44 -44.00
CA VAL A 708 2.44 -28.87 -45.25
C VAL A 708 3.26 -29.45 -46.39
N LYS A 709 2.61 -30.03 -47.40
CA LYS A 709 3.23 -30.49 -48.64
C LYS A 709 3.05 -29.41 -49.71
N GLU A 710 4.15 -28.89 -50.23
CA GLU A 710 4.19 -27.90 -51.32
C GLU A 710 4.15 -28.48 -52.72
#